data_AF-A0A952GZI7-F1
#
_entry.id   AF-A0A952GZI7-F1
#
_cell.length_a   1.000
_cell.length_b   1.000
_cell.length_c   1.000
_cell.angle_alpha   90.00
_cell.angle_beta   90.00
_cell.angle_gamma   90.00
#
_symmetry.space_group_name_H-M   'P 1'
#
loop_
_entity.id
_entity.type
_entity.pdbx_description
1 polymer ?
#
loop_
_entity_poly.entity_id
_entity_poly.type
_entity_poly.pdbx_seq_one_letter_code
_entity_poly.pdbx_strand_id
1 'polypeptide(L)'
;MATTPKPTRTNPSPALPTHALQLAPTGDDNEPLDDDFHFVLGELLAAYKPVLAADLQRAESPDALIKDSLANPPSCEDEFTQAMTLFERFSSEEVAQRLLPAEMREQLGSIERWRWCLLHLRCCIVFGWLMCRGSRSFRGSSYYLWRYWRCVREVLGAPVANPPTAVERADFSQLVKALAEAYKPYLDDQLANVEFAQGLPDQVMSGQVDCFEDGDVNTQILERLLSTDTAAALMGRELIAKHRADPFFWFCRCWALCAIRFGCCLARARNLRDVFRCLRSYRACLRRCQRPLHCALTAPSGCVRGETDVLPGRILEPLHGDAEGSNFGHYLVEVRSPGGNLLTGAVVYPNNLALPDVAATQGNFSVSGGTLGWVDTRKCAVDAGIELLTSTTFTLTLRVFATDGSELQPPCTGSFSLSVNEVYIKRVSTPWSVDYTDPAEPLRASDSAAAVLSTVGGGMNVRGAANLYGCLGEKIREYTIWAIPDPAFSVPQPPPFSSIVPGGDWRQVTHIEFNPMSIAQPSGPPINYTADQVRSSNVLDGDPTPSVLTNVWSSRSECICVHIDSTNFCTCWNVPSLAPSGFDSNSLPKQDPPHQTGGTGKFSFLLQVIDTAGNTYYDIQRAWIDNEDVQAAIVGIGSQAPCSDMYTQTSEGVFKTVDVRGYAWDQYIDRNDLTAPTSNNFDSYQVRFLKQGAVSPQVVLITSTNTVPARALALPAESLATGTLTPWNLQVLDAASNPLGLPADQLLGPGEACVYNVILEAHDKTIVDESHVHNGPGWVLFPIKIINGPEPL
;
A
#
# COMPACT_ATOMS: atom_id res chain seq x y z
N MET A 1 -54.55 -39.86 17.60
CA MET A 1 -53.67 -39.78 18.78
C MET A 1 -52.69 -40.93 18.71
N ALA A 2 -51.51 -40.70 18.13
CA ALA A 2 -50.45 -41.70 18.01
C ALA A 2 -49.11 -40.96 17.93
N THR A 3 -48.15 -41.45 18.69
CA THR A 3 -46.81 -40.91 18.97
C THR A 3 -45.81 -41.19 17.85
N THR A 4 -44.97 -40.21 17.50
CA THR A 4 -43.51 -40.25 17.19
C THR A 4 -43.10 -38.94 16.48
N PRO A 5 -41.80 -38.54 16.39
CA PRO A 5 -40.71 -38.59 17.37
C PRO A 5 -40.01 -37.20 17.55
N LYS A 6 -39.16 -37.12 18.58
CA LYS A 6 -38.26 -36.00 18.92
C LYS A 6 -37.35 -35.59 17.75
N PRO A 7 -37.11 -34.29 17.48
CA PRO A 7 -36.06 -33.86 16.57
C PRO A 7 -34.68 -34.09 17.20
N THR A 8 -33.82 -34.74 16.44
CA THR A 8 -32.39 -34.94 16.70
C THR A 8 -31.70 -33.58 16.82
N ARG A 9 -31.03 -33.34 17.95
CA ARG A 9 -30.12 -32.20 18.11
C ARG A 9 -28.96 -32.40 17.13
N THR A 10 -28.78 -31.43 16.24
CA THR A 10 -27.61 -31.24 15.40
C THR A 10 -26.34 -31.15 16.25
N ASN A 11 -25.27 -31.76 15.73
CA ASN A 11 -23.94 -31.82 16.34
C ASN A 11 -23.45 -30.42 16.78
N PRO A 12 -22.78 -30.30 17.94
CA PRO A 12 -22.03 -29.08 18.26
C PRO A 12 -20.92 -28.89 17.22
N SER A 13 -20.68 -27.63 16.85
CA SER A 13 -19.55 -27.17 16.04
C SER A 13 -18.25 -27.88 16.45
N PRO A 14 -17.34 -28.17 15.50
CA PRO A 14 -16.01 -28.64 15.85
C PRO A 14 -15.37 -27.58 16.75
N ALA A 15 -14.96 -28.02 17.94
CA ALA A 15 -14.13 -27.22 18.83
C ALA A 15 -12.93 -26.68 18.04
N LEU A 16 -12.58 -25.41 18.26
CA LEU A 16 -11.27 -24.89 17.90
C LEU A 16 -10.21 -25.91 18.33
N PRO A 17 -9.23 -26.25 17.49
CA PRO A 17 -8.13 -27.09 17.92
C PRO A 17 -7.35 -26.31 18.98
N THR A 18 -7.63 -26.60 20.24
CA THR A 18 -6.70 -26.35 21.33
C THR A 18 -5.46 -27.17 21.00
N HIS A 19 -4.50 -26.55 20.31
CA HIS A 19 -3.11 -26.96 20.37
C HIS A 19 -2.63 -26.69 21.80
N ALA A 20 -3.14 -27.50 22.74
CA ALA A 20 -2.39 -27.82 23.92
C ALA A 20 -1.11 -28.47 23.39
N LEU A 21 -0.02 -27.71 23.40
CA LEU A 21 1.30 -28.30 23.61
C LEU A 21 1.14 -29.17 24.86
N GLN A 22 0.82 -30.45 24.65
CA GLN A 22 1.11 -31.47 25.65
C GLN A 22 2.62 -31.38 25.84
N LEU A 23 3.02 -30.63 26.86
CA LEU A 23 4.30 -30.81 27.53
C LEU A 23 4.33 -32.29 27.89
N ALA A 24 5.08 -33.05 27.10
CA ALA A 24 5.47 -34.40 27.47
C ALA A 24 5.97 -34.35 28.93
N PRO A 25 5.67 -35.38 29.75
CA PRO A 25 6.05 -35.39 31.16
C PRO A 25 7.53 -34.99 31.27
N THR A 26 7.77 -33.94 32.07
CA THR A 26 9.03 -33.21 32.13
C THR A 26 10.20 -34.17 32.31
N GLY A 27 11.08 -34.25 31.31
CA GLY A 27 12.35 -34.98 31.38
C GLY A 27 13.34 -34.42 32.43
N ASP A 28 12.93 -33.41 33.21
CA ASP A 28 13.68 -32.82 34.31
C ASP A 28 14.06 -33.87 35.37
N ASP A 29 13.27 -34.94 35.51
CA ASP A 29 13.55 -36.04 36.45
C ASP A 29 14.69 -36.99 36.05
N ASN A 30 15.26 -36.82 34.85
CA ASN A 30 16.39 -37.63 34.35
C ASN A 30 17.72 -36.86 34.25
N GLU A 31 17.80 -35.61 34.74
CA GLU A 31 19.05 -34.84 34.68
C GLU A 31 20.16 -35.47 35.54
N PRO A 32 21.36 -35.76 35.00
CA PRO A 32 22.47 -36.37 35.74
C PRO A 32 22.98 -35.49 36.88
N LEU A 33 23.20 -36.13 38.03
CA LEU A 33 23.84 -35.54 39.21
C LEU A 33 25.34 -35.91 39.22
N ASP A 34 26.05 -35.47 38.18
CA ASP A 34 27.49 -35.70 37.99
C ASP A 34 28.36 -34.77 38.87
N ASP A 35 29.68 -34.91 38.81
CA ASP A 35 30.61 -34.06 39.57
C ASP A 35 30.47 -32.57 39.22
N ASP A 36 30.15 -32.27 37.95
CA ASP A 36 29.89 -30.90 37.49
C ASP A 36 28.61 -30.33 38.11
N PHE A 37 27.55 -31.13 38.27
CA PHE A 37 26.34 -30.73 39.00
C PHE A 37 26.65 -30.39 40.46
N HIS A 38 27.40 -31.24 41.15
CA HIS A 38 27.75 -31.04 42.56
C HIS A 38 28.59 -29.77 42.76
N PHE A 39 29.53 -29.51 41.85
CA PHE A 39 30.32 -28.28 41.86
C PHE A 39 29.42 -27.05 41.69
N VAL A 40 28.59 -27.01 40.65
CA VAL A 40 27.71 -25.86 40.36
C VAL A 40 26.69 -25.63 41.47
N LEU A 41 26.14 -26.70 42.06
CA LEU A 41 25.27 -26.58 43.23
C LEU A 41 26.02 -26.00 44.44
N GLY A 42 27.27 -26.42 44.66
CA GLY A 42 28.12 -25.88 45.72
C GLY A 42 28.32 -24.37 45.59
N GLU A 43 28.65 -23.89 44.40
CA GLU A 43 28.82 -22.46 44.10
C GLU A 43 27.50 -21.67 44.25
N LEU A 44 26.38 -22.24 43.80
CA LEU A 44 25.06 -21.61 43.97
C LEU A 44 24.69 -21.47 45.46
N LEU A 45 24.92 -22.52 46.26
CA LEU A 45 24.67 -22.49 47.70
C LEU A 45 25.61 -21.50 48.41
N ALA A 46 26.87 -21.40 47.99
CA ALA A 46 27.82 -20.43 48.50
C ALA A 46 27.38 -18.98 48.19
N ALA A 47 26.77 -18.73 47.03
CA ALA A 47 26.20 -17.44 46.67
C ALA A 47 24.98 -17.07 47.54
N TYR A 48 24.11 -18.03 47.87
CA TYR A 48 22.92 -17.81 48.71
C TYR A 48 23.21 -17.69 50.22
N LYS A 49 24.29 -18.32 50.71
CA LYS A 49 24.62 -18.38 52.13
C LYS A 49 24.64 -17.01 52.86
N PRO A 50 25.21 -15.93 52.31
CA PRO A 50 25.18 -14.62 52.95
C PRO A 50 23.78 -14.03 53.07
N VAL A 51 22.91 -14.27 52.07
CA VAL A 51 21.53 -13.77 52.07
C VAL A 51 20.73 -14.47 53.17
N LEU A 52 20.85 -15.80 53.25
CA LEU A 52 20.19 -16.59 54.28
C LEU A 52 20.67 -16.22 55.69
N ALA A 53 21.97 -15.95 55.86
CA ALA A 53 22.52 -15.50 57.14
C ALA A 53 21.97 -14.13 57.55
N ALA A 54 21.84 -13.19 56.61
CA ALA A 54 21.27 -11.87 56.87
C ALA A 54 19.78 -11.94 57.23
N ASP A 55 19.00 -12.77 56.54
CA ASP A 55 17.58 -12.93 56.84
C ASP A 55 17.33 -13.64 58.18
N LEU A 56 18.17 -14.63 58.52
CA LEU A 56 18.14 -15.25 59.85
C LEU A 56 18.43 -14.22 60.96
N GLN A 57 19.45 -13.38 60.77
CA GLN A 57 19.79 -12.32 61.72
C GLN A 57 18.65 -11.28 61.88
N ARG A 58 17.96 -10.93 60.80
CA ARG A 58 16.79 -10.04 60.84
C ARG A 58 15.61 -10.66 61.60
N ALA A 59 15.41 -11.97 61.45
CA ALA A 59 14.35 -12.69 62.16
C ALA A 59 14.57 -12.70 63.69
N GLU A 60 15.81 -12.57 64.16
CA GLU A 60 16.16 -12.50 65.58
C GLU A 60 15.81 -11.14 66.24
N SER A 61 15.50 -10.09 65.47
CA SER A 61 15.17 -8.76 66.00
C SER A 61 14.00 -8.08 65.26
N PRO A 62 12.73 -8.39 65.63
CA PRO A 62 11.55 -7.82 64.99
C PRO A 62 11.49 -6.28 65.01
N ASP A 63 11.89 -5.65 66.11
CA ASP A 63 11.87 -4.18 66.23
C ASP A 63 12.90 -3.50 65.32
N ALA A 64 14.08 -4.12 65.15
CA ALA A 64 15.08 -3.64 64.21
C ALA A 64 14.59 -3.78 62.75
N LEU A 65 13.89 -4.87 62.43
CA LEU A 65 13.28 -5.08 61.12
C LEU A 65 12.18 -4.05 60.82
N ILE A 66 11.31 -3.74 61.80
CA ILE A 66 10.27 -2.70 61.65
C ILE A 66 10.91 -1.35 61.40
N LYS A 67 11.92 -0.97 62.20
CA LYS A 67 12.64 0.29 62.05
C LYS A 67 13.34 0.41 60.70
N ASP A 68 14.01 -0.65 60.26
CA ASP A 68 14.69 -0.71 58.96
C ASP A 68 13.71 -0.62 57.80
N SER A 69 12.60 -1.37 57.84
CA SER A 69 11.57 -1.39 56.79
C SER A 69 10.85 -0.05 56.63
N LEU A 70 10.67 0.72 57.71
CA LEU A 70 10.08 2.05 57.66
C LEU A 70 11.07 3.12 57.21
N ALA A 71 12.36 2.96 57.52
CA ALA A 71 13.42 3.90 57.14
C ALA A 71 13.88 3.73 55.68
N ASN A 72 13.83 2.50 55.17
CA ASN A 72 14.30 2.11 53.84
C ASN A 72 13.15 1.51 53.02
N PRO A 73 12.28 2.34 52.41
CA PRO A 73 11.19 1.83 51.58
C PRO A 73 11.73 1.06 50.36
N PRO A 74 10.98 0.07 49.83
CA PRO A 74 11.43 -0.75 48.71
C PRO A 74 11.82 0.09 47.49
N SER A 75 13.06 -0.07 47.02
CA SER A 75 13.61 0.59 45.85
C SER A 75 14.00 -0.43 44.78
N CYS A 76 13.62 -0.17 43.53
CA CYS A 76 14.01 -1.02 42.40
C CYS A 76 15.53 -1.06 42.18
N GLU A 77 16.25 0.00 42.57
CA GLU A 77 17.73 0.06 42.51
C GLU A 77 18.38 -0.86 43.55
N ASP A 78 17.81 -0.94 44.76
CA ASP A 78 18.32 -1.80 45.82
C ASP A 78 18.07 -3.27 45.47
N GLU A 79 16.91 -3.59 44.89
CA GLU A 79 16.62 -4.92 44.36
C GLU A 79 17.58 -5.33 43.24
N PHE A 80 17.87 -4.42 42.30
CA PHE A 80 18.85 -4.69 41.24
C PHE A 80 20.26 -4.91 41.82
N THR A 81 20.68 -4.09 42.77
CA THR A 81 22.00 -4.20 43.43
C THR A 81 22.12 -5.52 44.19
N GLN A 82 21.04 -5.93 44.87
CA GLN A 82 20.97 -7.23 45.52
C GLN A 82 21.11 -8.39 44.52
N ALA A 83 20.35 -8.34 43.41
CA ALA A 83 20.42 -9.37 42.36
C ALA A 83 21.84 -9.46 41.76
N MET A 84 22.44 -8.31 41.43
CA MET A 84 23.79 -8.25 40.90
C MET A 84 24.81 -8.86 41.85
N THR A 85 24.75 -8.51 43.15
CA THR A 85 25.67 -9.03 44.17
C THR A 85 25.53 -10.54 44.35
N LEU A 86 24.28 -11.04 44.36
CA LEU A 86 23.99 -12.47 44.50
C LEU A 86 24.56 -13.27 43.33
N PHE A 87 24.30 -12.83 42.10
CA PHE A 87 24.66 -13.60 40.90
C PHE A 87 26.09 -13.35 40.40
N GLU A 88 26.79 -12.33 40.91
CA GLU A 88 28.21 -12.12 40.61
C GLU A 88 29.06 -13.34 40.96
N ARG A 89 28.83 -13.89 42.15
CA ARG A 89 29.60 -15.03 42.67
C ARG A 89 29.33 -16.32 41.92
N PHE A 90 28.10 -16.47 41.42
CA PHE A 90 27.68 -17.66 40.69
C PHE A 90 28.10 -17.64 39.21
N SER A 91 28.27 -16.46 38.60
CA SER A 91 28.46 -16.33 37.15
C SER A 91 29.93 -16.41 36.71
N SER A 92 30.76 -17.24 37.37
CA SER A 92 32.17 -17.41 36.98
C SER A 92 32.33 -18.21 35.68
N GLU A 93 33.45 -18.03 34.98
CA GLU A 93 33.74 -18.78 33.75
C GLU A 93 33.75 -20.30 34.00
N GLU A 94 34.24 -20.75 35.16
CA GLU A 94 34.27 -22.17 35.53
C GLU A 94 32.87 -22.73 35.79
N VAL A 95 32.01 -21.99 36.50
CA VAL A 95 30.60 -22.40 36.69
C VAL A 95 29.89 -22.49 35.35
N ALA A 96 30.09 -21.51 34.47
CA ALA A 96 29.44 -21.50 33.17
C ALA A 96 29.90 -22.64 32.25
N GLN A 97 31.17 -23.03 32.29
CA GLN A 97 31.64 -24.22 31.58
C GLN A 97 31.03 -25.51 32.12
N ARG A 98 30.98 -25.69 33.45
CA ARG A 98 30.45 -26.92 34.07
C ARG A 98 28.93 -27.03 34.03
N LEU A 99 28.23 -25.90 33.82
CA LEU A 99 26.79 -25.89 33.53
C LEU A 99 26.46 -26.58 32.20
N LEU A 100 27.37 -26.51 31.22
CA LEU A 100 27.17 -27.08 29.89
C LEU A 100 27.44 -28.60 29.85
N PRO A 101 26.64 -29.37 29.09
CA PRO A 101 26.95 -30.76 28.79
C PRO A 101 28.36 -30.93 28.18
N ALA A 102 28.99 -32.07 28.40
CA ALA A 102 30.33 -32.35 27.87
C ALA A 102 30.37 -32.27 26.34
N GLU A 103 29.36 -32.83 25.65
CA GLU A 103 29.29 -32.76 24.18
C GLU A 103 29.17 -31.32 23.68
N MET A 104 28.48 -30.46 24.45
CA MET A 104 28.30 -29.05 24.11
C MET A 104 29.60 -28.27 24.23
N ARG A 105 30.39 -28.53 25.28
CA ARG A 105 31.71 -27.91 25.46
C ARG A 105 32.64 -28.27 24.31
N GLU A 106 32.60 -29.51 23.84
CA GLU A 106 33.40 -29.96 22.71
C GLU A 106 33.00 -29.25 21.40
N GLN A 107 31.69 -29.13 21.14
CA GLN A 107 31.16 -28.43 19.97
C GLN A 107 31.48 -26.92 19.95
N LEU A 108 31.37 -26.25 21.09
CA LEU A 108 31.65 -24.81 21.22
C LEU A 108 33.15 -24.50 21.14
N GLY A 109 34.01 -25.47 21.49
CA GLY A 109 35.45 -25.31 21.52
C GLY A 109 35.92 -24.28 22.55
N SER A 110 36.99 -23.55 22.23
CA SER A 110 37.60 -22.57 23.15
C SER A 110 36.61 -21.49 23.60
N ILE A 111 36.64 -21.17 24.91
CA ILE A 111 35.80 -20.15 25.54
C ILE A 111 35.86 -18.78 24.84
N GLU A 112 36.99 -18.42 24.23
CA GLU A 112 37.14 -17.13 23.54
C GLU A 112 36.17 -16.97 22.36
N ARG A 113 35.70 -18.06 21.75
CA ARG A 113 34.74 -18.03 20.63
C ARG A 113 33.34 -17.61 21.08
N TRP A 114 32.99 -17.90 22.33
CA TRP A 114 31.65 -17.68 22.87
C TRP A 114 31.69 -16.89 24.20
N ARG A 115 32.81 -16.23 24.49
CA ARG A 115 33.00 -15.40 25.68
C ARG A 115 32.02 -14.24 25.75
N TRP A 116 31.71 -13.64 24.60
CA TRP A 116 30.67 -12.61 24.48
C TRP A 116 29.31 -13.12 24.98
N CYS A 117 29.04 -14.43 24.81
CA CYS A 117 27.84 -15.05 25.31
C CYS A 117 27.82 -15.08 26.85
N LEU A 118 28.92 -15.54 27.46
CA LEU A 118 29.07 -15.59 28.91
C LEU A 118 28.84 -14.24 29.59
N LEU A 119 29.36 -13.17 28.99
CA LEU A 119 29.26 -11.83 29.53
C LEU A 119 27.80 -11.36 29.68
N HIS A 120 26.90 -11.78 28.78
CA HIS A 120 25.48 -11.40 28.87
C HIS A 120 24.66 -12.27 29.84
N LEU A 121 25.10 -13.49 30.17
CA LEU A 121 24.30 -14.45 30.94
C LEU A 121 23.97 -13.96 32.35
N ARG A 122 24.90 -13.25 33.00
CA ARG A 122 24.64 -12.63 34.31
C ARG A 122 23.47 -11.65 34.23
N CYS A 123 23.45 -10.79 33.20
CA CYS A 123 22.35 -9.86 32.97
C CYS A 123 21.01 -10.60 32.76
N CYS A 124 21.04 -11.75 32.07
CA CYS A 124 19.87 -12.60 31.85
C CYS A 124 19.32 -13.21 33.15
N ILE A 125 20.17 -13.80 33.99
CA ILE A 125 19.75 -14.37 35.30
C ILE A 125 19.15 -13.28 36.18
N VAL A 126 19.82 -12.12 36.28
CA VAL A 126 19.37 -10.97 37.07
C VAL A 126 18.02 -10.46 36.55
N PHE A 127 17.86 -10.32 35.23
CA PHE A 127 16.61 -9.84 34.63
C PHE A 127 15.44 -10.80 34.92
N GLY A 128 15.62 -12.10 34.67
CA GLY A 128 14.60 -13.10 34.98
C GLY A 128 14.22 -13.10 36.46
N TRP A 129 15.20 -12.95 37.35
CA TRP A 129 14.95 -12.87 38.78
C TRP A 129 14.14 -11.63 39.16
N LEU A 130 14.50 -10.45 38.65
CA LEU A 130 13.77 -9.20 38.95
C LEU A 130 12.34 -9.21 38.41
N MET A 131 12.14 -9.76 37.21
CA MET A 131 10.84 -9.88 36.55
C MET A 131 9.86 -10.79 37.30
N CYS A 132 10.36 -11.86 37.93
CA CYS A 132 9.51 -12.85 38.61
C CYS A 132 9.47 -12.75 40.13
N ARG A 133 10.23 -11.81 40.73
CA ARG A 133 10.23 -11.58 42.18
C ARG A 133 9.03 -10.75 42.60
N GLY A 134 7.97 -11.40 43.06
CA GLY A 134 6.72 -10.74 43.47
C GLY A 134 5.83 -10.33 42.29
N SER A 135 4.69 -9.68 42.59
CA SER A 135 3.78 -9.19 41.55
C SER A 135 4.34 -7.91 40.91
N ARG A 136 4.41 -7.89 39.57
CA ARG A 136 4.93 -6.75 38.80
C ARG A 136 3.82 -6.14 37.93
N SER A 137 3.81 -4.81 37.88
CA SER A 137 3.03 -4.08 36.88
C SER A 137 3.85 -3.91 35.60
N PHE A 138 3.19 -3.61 34.48
CA PHE A 138 3.87 -3.30 33.22
C PHE A 138 4.94 -2.19 33.37
N ARG A 139 4.69 -1.18 34.23
CA ARG A 139 5.66 -0.11 34.52
C ARG A 139 6.92 -0.63 35.24
N GLY A 140 6.74 -1.50 36.23
CA GLY A 140 7.86 -2.15 36.91
C GLY A 140 8.67 -3.05 35.97
N SER A 141 7.99 -3.83 35.14
CA SER A 141 8.61 -4.66 34.10
C SER A 141 9.40 -3.83 33.09
N SER A 142 8.86 -2.69 32.67
CA SER A 142 9.55 -1.76 31.75
C SER A 142 10.81 -1.16 32.37
N TYR A 143 10.81 -0.87 33.68
CA TYR A 143 11.99 -0.39 34.38
C TYR A 143 13.09 -1.47 34.48
N TYR A 144 12.74 -2.72 34.79
CA TYR A 144 13.73 -3.79 34.80
C TYR A 144 14.24 -4.16 33.40
N LEU A 145 13.39 -4.00 32.37
CA LEU A 145 13.83 -4.08 30.97
C LEU A 145 14.86 -2.98 30.64
N TRP A 146 14.70 -1.75 31.17
CA TRP A 146 15.70 -0.70 31.05
C TRP A 146 17.03 -1.07 31.72
N ARG A 147 17.01 -1.65 32.92
CA ARG A 147 18.21 -2.13 33.61
C ARG A 147 18.90 -3.26 32.84
N TYR A 148 18.11 -4.20 32.32
CA TYR A 148 18.60 -5.30 31.52
C TYR A 148 19.27 -4.80 30.23
N TRP A 149 18.60 -3.90 29.51
CA TRP A 149 19.13 -3.27 28.31
C TRP A 149 20.47 -2.57 28.55
N ARG A 150 20.59 -1.80 29.65
CA ARG A 150 21.86 -1.17 30.03
C ARG A 150 22.94 -2.19 30.38
N CYS A 151 22.60 -3.21 31.17
CA CYS A 151 23.54 -4.26 31.58
C CYS A 151 24.12 -4.98 30.35
N VAL A 152 23.26 -5.41 29.41
CA VAL A 152 23.68 -6.10 28.17
C VAL A 152 24.61 -5.21 27.33
N ARG A 153 24.26 -3.93 27.17
CA ARG A 153 25.07 -2.99 26.40
C ARG A 153 26.42 -2.68 27.03
N GLU A 154 26.47 -2.59 28.35
CA GLU A 154 27.71 -2.37 29.09
C GLU A 154 28.66 -3.57 28.97
N VAL A 155 28.16 -4.79 29.17
CA VAL A 155 29.01 -6.00 29.11
C VAL A 155 29.47 -6.36 27.70
N LEU A 156 28.74 -5.93 26.66
CA LEU A 156 29.12 -6.10 25.25
C LEU A 156 30.02 -4.96 24.72
N GLY A 157 30.39 -3.99 25.56
CA GLY A 157 31.31 -2.91 25.18
C GLY A 157 30.67 -1.78 24.37
N ALA A 158 29.33 -1.65 24.39
CA ALA A 158 28.59 -0.54 23.77
C ALA A 158 27.65 0.13 24.80
N PRO A 159 28.20 0.71 25.88
CA PRO A 159 27.40 1.23 26.99
C PRO A 159 26.43 2.34 26.55
N VAL A 160 25.23 2.33 27.11
CA VAL A 160 24.20 3.36 26.85
C VAL A 160 24.67 4.72 27.38
N ALA A 161 24.58 5.76 26.55
CA ALA A 161 24.92 7.12 26.96
C ALA A 161 24.04 7.63 28.11
N ASN A 162 24.56 8.55 28.93
CA ASN A 162 23.80 9.20 29.99
C ASN A 162 23.83 10.73 29.82
N PRO A 163 22.74 11.36 29.31
CA PRO A 163 21.46 10.75 28.91
C PRO A 163 21.55 9.97 27.57
N PRO A 164 20.61 9.03 27.30
CA PRO A 164 20.61 8.26 26.05
C PRO A 164 20.40 9.13 24.80
N THR A 165 21.11 8.80 23.73
CA THR A 165 20.99 9.43 22.41
C THR A 165 19.60 9.18 21.78
N ALA A 166 19.29 9.87 20.68
CA ALA A 166 18.01 9.68 19.99
C ALA A 166 17.83 8.25 19.46
N VAL A 167 18.89 7.64 18.93
CA VAL A 167 18.88 6.26 18.44
C VAL A 167 18.65 5.28 19.58
N GLU A 168 19.38 5.45 20.70
CA GLU A 168 19.23 4.59 21.87
C GLU A 168 17.85 4.71 22.52
N ARG A 169 17.23 5.90 22.49
CA ARG A 169 15.84 6.08 22.90
C ARG A 169 14.87 5.32 22.00
N ALA A 170 15.07 5.37 20.68
CA ALA A 170 14.25 4.63 19.73
C ALA A 170 14.37 3.12 19.94
N ASP A 171 15.59 2.60 20.16
CA ASP A 171 15.84 1.20 20.48
C ASP A 171 15.07 0.78 21.75
N PHE A 172 15.17 1.57 22.82
CA PHE A 172 14.44 1.26 24.05
C PHE A 172 12.91 1.35 23.87
N SER A 173 12.40 2.30 23.10
CA SER A 173 10.97 2.38 22.75
C SER A 173 10.50 1.13 22.00
N GLN A 174 11.31 0.59 21.10
CA GLN A 174 11.00 -0.67 20.41
C GLN A 174 10.94 -1.85 21.39
N LEU A 175 11.87 -1.93 22.35
CA LEU A 175 11.84 -2.97 23.40
C LEU A 175 10.59 -2.87 24.27
N VAL A 176 10.14 -1.67 24.65
CA VAL A 176 8.91 -1.47 25.42
C VAL A 176 7.67 -1.84 24.60
N LYS A 177 7.65 -1.52 23.30
CA LYS A 177 6.57 -1.92 22.38
C LYS A 177 6.48 -3.45 22.29
N ALA A 178 7.61 -4.13 22.07
CA ALA A 178 7.64 -5.58 22.02
C ALA A 178 7.25 -6.23 23.36
N LEU A 179 7.64 -5.62 24.49
CA LEU A 179 7.16 -6.06 25.81
C LEU A 179 5.64 -5.93 25.91
N ALA A 180 5.04 -4.84 25.42
CA ALA A 180 3.59 -4.68 25.43
C ALA A 180 2.89 -5.74 24.57
N GLU A 181 3.41 -6.02 23.37
CA GLU A 181 2.89 -7.07 22.48
C GLU A 181 2.99 -8.46 23.12
N ALA A 182 4.11 -8.76 23.78
CA ALA A 182 4.29 -10.02 24.51
C ALA A 182 3.35 -10.15 25.73
N TYR A 183 3.05 -9.03 26.40
CA TYR A 183 2.20 -8.96 27.60
C TYR A 183 0.70 -9.04 27.27
N LYS A 184 0.29 -8.58 26.08
CA LYS A 184 -1.12 -8.45 25.70
C LYS A 184 -1.92 -9.76 25.77
N PRO A 185 -1.47 -10.89 25.20
CA PRO A 185 -2.26 -12.13 25.25
C PRO A 185 -2.51 -12.60 26.68
N TYR A 186 -1.59 -12.33 27.61
CA TYR A 186 -1.79 -12.66 29.01
C TYR A 186 -2.91 -11.82 29.65
N LEU A 187 -3.00 -10.53 29.31
CA LEU A 187 -4.10 -9.69 29.80
C LEU A 187 -5.44 -10.16 29.25
N ASP A 188 -5.47 -10.59 27.99
CA ASP A 188 -6.67 -11.11 27.32
C ASP A 188 -7.11 -12.45 27.94
N ASP A 189 -6.18 -13.37 28.22
CA ASP A 189 -6.47 -14.65 28.90
C ASP A 189 -6.98 -14.44 30.34
N GLN A 190 -6.38 -13.51 31.08
CA GLN A 190 -6.84 -13.15 32.43
C GLN A 190 -8.25 -12.54 32.38
N LEU A 191 -8.54 -11.70 31.39
CA LEU A 191 -9.86 -11.13 31.19
C LEU A 191 -10.88 -12.21 30.84
N ALA A 192 -10.54 -13.13 29.94
CA ALA A 192 -11.40 -14.25 29.54
C ALA A 192 -11.72 -15.19 30.71
N ASN A 193 -10.75 -15.50 31.56
CA ASN A 193 -10.96 -16.32 32.77
C ASN A 193 -11.86 -15.63 33.81
N VAL A 194 -11.89 -14.30 33.85
CA VAL A 194 -12.81 -13.52 34.69
C VAL A 194 -14.20 -13.45 34.06
N GLU A 195 -14.29 -13.29 32.74
CA GLU A 195 -15.55 -13.17 32.01
C GLU A 195 -16.29 -14.53 31.86
N PHE A 196 -15.56 -15.65 31.83
CA PHE A 196 -16.11 -16.99 31.60
C PHE A 196 -15.66 -18.02 32.66
N ALA A 197 -16.01 -17.79 33.92
CA ALA A 197 -15.61 -18.64 35.06
C ALA A 197 -16.25 -20.05 35.12
N GLN A 198 -16.92 -20.54 34.07
CA GLN A 198 -17.56 -21.86 34.07
C GLN A 198 -16.51 -22.98 34.07
N GLY A 199 -16.49 -23.81 35.12
CA GLY A 199 -15.58 -24.95 35.28
C GLY A 199 -14.38 -24.70 36.21
N LEU A 200 -14.03 -23.43 36.47
CA LEU A 200 -12.98 -23.06 37.41
C LEU A 200 -13.26 -23.53 38.86
N PRO A 201 -14.51 -23.42 39.39
CA PRO A 201 -14.82 -23.93 40.73
C PRO A 201 -14.59 -25.45 40.86
N ASP A 202 -14.91 -26.23 39.82
CA ASP A 202 -14.74 -27.68 39.83
C ASP A 202 -13.25 -28.09 39.77
N GLN A 203 -12.43 -27.34 39.02
CA GLN A 203 -10.97 -27.53 38.98
C GLN A 203 -10.31 -27.19 40.34
N VAL A 204 -10.74 -26.09 40.97
CA VAL A 204 -10.28 -25.69 42.32
C VAL A 204 -10.67 -26.73 43.36
N MET A 205 -11.93 -27.17 43.35
CA MET A 205 -12.45 -28.14 44.33
C MET A 205 -11.91 -29.56 44.14
N SER A 206 -11.52 -29.95 42.93
CA SER A 206 -10.90 -31.25 42.65
C SER A 206 -9.39 -31.29 42.92
N GLY A 207 -8.79 -30.16 43.33
CA GLY A 207 -7.34 -30.07 43.54
C GLY A 207 -6.54 -30.23 42.25
N GLN A 208 -7.17 -30.02 41.09
CA GLN A 208 -6.54 -30.08 39.77
C GLN A 208 -5.80 -28.79 39.41
N VAL A 209 -5.97 -27.72 40.20
CA VAL A 209 -5.18 -26.50 40.05
C VAL A 209 -3.75 -26.76 40.51
N ASP A 210 -2.83 -26.83 39.55
CA ASP A 210 -1.41 -26.84 39.86
C ASP A 210 -0.97 -25.42 40.22
N CYS A 211 -0.63 -25.21 41.49
CA CYS A 211 -0.13 -23.94 42.02
C CYS A 211 1.20 -23.47 41.36
N PHE A 212 1.80 -24.28 40.50
CA PHE A 212 2.99 -23.96 39.71
C PHE A 212 2.69 -23.74 38.21
N GLU A 213 1.48 -24.00 37.71
CA GLU A 213 1.06 -23.83 36.30
C GLU A 213 1.06 -22.35 35.89
N ASP A 214 0.55 -21.46 36.78
CA ASP A 214 0.67 -19.99 36.65
C ASP A 214 2.13 -19.49 36.71
N GLY A 215 3.06 -20.37 37.09
CA GLY A 215 4.48 -20.10 37.08
C GLY A 215 5.03 -19.85 35.67
N ASP A 216 4.35 -20.30 34.61
CA ASP A 216 4.89 -20.23 33.25
C ASP A 216 4.52 -18.95 32.49
N VAL A 217 3.62 -18.12 33.03
CA VAL A 217 3.16 -16.88 32.37
C VAL A 217 4.30 -15.90 32.08
N ASN A 218 5.06 -15.52 33.12
CA ASN A 218 6.17 -14.58 32.95
C ASN A 218 7.25 -15.15 32.01
N THR A 219 7.42 -16.47 32.02
CA THR A 219 8.32 -17.17 31.12
C THR A 219 7.86 -17.04 29.66
N GLN A 220 6.58 -17.25 29.37
CA GLN A 220 6.01 -17.11 28.03
C GLN A 220 6.06 -15.66 27.53
N ILE A 221 5.83 -14.68 28.40
CA ILE A 221 6.02 -13.26 28.07
C ILE A 221 7.49 -13.00 27.68
N LEU A 222 8.45 -13.55 28.43
CA LEU A 222 9.88 -13.35 28.18
C LEU A 222 10.35 -14.06 26.90
N GLU A 223 9.79 -15.22 26.56
CA GLU A 223 10.06 -15.91 25.30
C GLU A 223 9.55 -15.14 24.08
N ARG A 224 8.33 -14.59 24.17
CA ARG A 224 7.75 -13.72 23.12
C ARG A 224 8.51 -12.40 22.98
N LEU A 225 8.97 -11.82 24.10
CA LEU A 225 9.73 -10.58 24.10
C LEU A 225 11.09 -10.74 23.40
N LEU A 226 11.78 -11.87 23.57
CA LEU A 226 13.16 -12.06 23.13
C LEU A 226 13.25 -12.74 21.76
N SER A 227 12.47 -12.26 20.79
CA SER A 227 12.59 -12.65 19.38
C SER A 227 13.94 -12.24 18.77
N THR A 228 14.24 -12.76 17.58
CA THR A 228 15.43 -12.31 16.83
C THR A 228 15.37 -10.80 16.54
N ASP A 229 14.18 -10.22 16.37
CA ASP A 229 14.00 -8.82 15.99
C ASP A 229 14.22 -7.85 17.17
N THR A 230 13.78 -8.20 18.37
CA THR A 230 14.09 -7.42 19.58
C THR A 230 15.54 -7.51 20.01
N ALA A 231 16.25 -8.57 19.63
CA ALA A 231 17.68 -8.70 19.89
C ALA A 231 18.49 -7.53 19.27
N ALA A 232 18.04 -7.00 18.11
CA ALA A 232 18.68 -5.86 17.47
C ALA A 232 18.55 -4.57 18.30
N ALA A 233 17.37 -4.30 18.86
CA ALA A 233 17.16 -3.16 19.75
C ALA A 233 17.92 -3.34 21.08
N LEU A 234 17.97 -4.57 21.61
CA LEU A 234 18.67 -4.91 22.85
C LEU A 234 20.18 -4.64 22.74
N MET A 235 20.84 -5.15 21.71
CA MET A 235 22.30 -5.06 21.56
C MET A 235 22.78 -3.82 20.80
N GLY A 236 21.93 -3.24 19.95
CA GLY A 236 22.30 -2.18 19.01
C GLY A 236 22.75 -2.75 17.65
N ARG A 237 22.57 -1.93 16.60
CA ARG A 237 22.66 -2.33 15.18
C ARG A 237 24.02 -2.91 14.77
N GLU A 238 25.12 -2.33 15.21
CA GLU A 238 26.46 -2.80 14.82
C GLU A 238 26.81 -4.15 15.47
N LEU A 239 26.53 -4.29 16.77
CA LEU A 239 26.82 -5.50 17.52
C LEU A 239 25.95 -6.67 17.06
N ILE A 240 24.66 -6.45 16.81
CA ILE A 240 23.78 -7.52 16.32
C ILE A 240 24.21 -7.99 14.93
N ALA A 241 24.64 -7.09 14.03
CA ALA A 241 25.11 -7.46 12.71
C ALA A 241 26.37 -8.33 12.75
N LYS A 242 27.26 -8.06 13.72
CA LYS A 242 28.46 -8.86 13.96
C LYS A 242 28.13 -10.23 14.55
N HIS A 243 27.29 -10.27 15.60
CA HIS A 243 27.01 -11.50 16.32
C HIS A 243 26.07 -12.45 15.57
N ARG A 244 25.10 -11.95 14.78
CA ARG A 244 24.21 -12.81 13.98
C ARG A 244 24.93 -13.62 12.90
N ALA A 245 26.11 -13.17 12.47
CA ALA A 245 26.97 -13.90 11.55
C ALA A 245 27.76 -15.04 12.24
N ASP A 246 27.74 -15.10 13.58
CA ASP A 246 28.40 -16.15 14.35
C ASP A 246 27.53 -17.42 14.38
N PRO A 247 28.06 -18.61 14.03
CA PRO A 247 27.31 -19.87 14.08
C PRO A 247 26.71 -20.19 15.46
N PHE A 248 27.27 -19.63 16.54
CA PHE A 248 26.82 -19.86 17.91
C PHE A 248 25.81 -18.83 18.41
N PHE A 249 25.41 -17.87 17.58
CA PHE A 249 24.42 -16.85 17.95
C PHE A 249 23.12 -17.46 18.48
N TRP A 250 22.60 -18.46 17.76
CA TRP A 250 21.41 -19.19 18.15
C TRP A 250 21.56 -19.82 19.55
N PHE A 251 22.67 -20.53 19.76
CA PHE A 251 22.93 -21.20 21.03
C PHE A 251 22.97 -20.17 22.17
N CYS A 252 23.64 -19.05 21.92
CA CYS A 252 23.74 -17.99 22.89
C CYS A 252 22.38 -17.40 23.28
N ARG A 253 21.50 -17.19 22.29
CA ARG A 253 20.11 -16.79 22.55
C ARG A 253 19.36 -17.84 23.37
N CYS A 254 19.48 -19.12 23.03
CA CYS A 254 18.83 -20.19 23.80
C CYS A 254 19.33 -20.23 25.25
N TRP A 255 20.63 -20.05 25.46
CA TRP A 255 21.23 -19.94 26.78
C TRP A 255 20.70 -18.72 27.53
N ALA A 256 20.58 -17.56 26.89
CA ALA A 256 19.97 -16.36 27.45
C ALA A 256 18.56 -16.63 28.02
N LEU A 257 17.72 -17.32 27.23
CA LEU A 257 16.36 -17.69 27.63
C LEU A 257 16.37 -18.67 28.81
N CYS A 258 17.23 -19.70 28.78
CA CYS A 258 17.37 -20.63 29.90
C CYS A 258 17.87 -19.93 31.17
N ALA A 259 18.79 -18.96 31.04
CA ALA A 259 19.31 -18.17 32.15
C ALA A 259 18.24 -17.24 32.76
N ILE A 260 17.39 -16.63 31.93
CA ILE A 260 16.22 -15.85 32.38
C ILE A 260 15.22 -16.75 33.11
N ARG A 261 14.90 -17.92 32.55
CA ARG A 261 14.03 -18.93 33.19
C ARG A 261 14.59 -19.36 34.53
N PHE A 262 15.89 -19.59 34.61
CA PHE A 262 16.58 -19.94 35.85
C PHE A 262 16.47 -18.83 36.89
N GLY A 263 16.75 -17.58 36.52
CA GLY A 263 16.56 -16.42 37.38
C GLY A 263 15.12 -16.30 37.88
N CYS A 264 14.15 -16.49 36.99
CA CYS A 264 12.73 -16.45 37.32
C CYS A 264 12.32 -17.55 38.32
N CYS A 265 12.81 -18.76 38.12
CA CYS A 265 12.62 -19.87 39.06
C CYS A 265 13.21 -19.55 40.44
N LEU A 266 14.45 -19.04 40.47
CA LEU A 266 15.14 -18.66 41.69
C LEU A 266 14.45 -17.53 42.47
N ALA A 267 13.80 -16.59 41.77
CA ALA A 267 13.03 -15.53 42.41
C ALA A 267 11.81 -16.03 43.18
N ARG A 268 11.31 -17.21 42.81
CA ARG A 268 10.14 -17.86 43.41
C ARG A 268 10.49 -18.99 44.36
N ALA A 269 11.76 -19.40 44.40
CA ALA A 269 12.24 -20.42 45.32
C ALA A 269 12.01 -19.99 46.77
N ARG A 270 11.30 -20.80 47.55
CA ARG A 270 10.98 -20.50 48.96
C ARG A 270 11.96 -21.16 49.92
N ASN A 271 12.70 -22.16 49.45
CA ASN A 271 13.64 -22.93 50.25
C ASN A 271 14.74 -23.53 49.36
N LEU A 272 15.77 -24.13 49.97
CA LEU A 272 16.91 -24.70 49.26
C LEU A 272 16.56 -25.90 48.36
N ARG A 273 15.44 -26.61 48.59
CA ARG A 273 14.98 -27.67 47.69
C ARG A 273 14.48 -27.09 46.37
N ASP A 274 13.84 -25.93 46.42
CA ASP A 274 13.41 -25.22 45.21
C ASP A 274 14.63 -24.70 44.43
N VAL A 275 15.66 -24.18 45.14
CA VAL A 275 16.94 -23.78 44.50
C VAL A 275 17.59 -24.95 43.76
N PHE A 276 17.63 -26.13 44.38
CA PHE A 276 18.11 -27.35 43.73
C PHE A 276 17.30 -27.71 42.47
N ARG A 277 15.96 -27.66 42.56
CA ARG A 277 15.06 -27.93 41.40
C ARG A 277 15.29 -26.93 40.28
N CYS A 278 15.43 -25.64 40.59
CA CYS A 278 15.71 -24.60 39.60
C CYS A 278 17.02 -24.87 38.86
N LEU A 279 18.09 -25.27 39.56
CA LEU A 279 19.37 -25.58 38.93
C LEU A 279 19.26 -26.80 38.01
N ARG A 280 18.50 -27.81 38.44
CA ARG A 280 18.22 -29.02 37.66
C ARG A 280 17.46 -28.70 36.37
N SER A 281 16.39 -27.92 36.46
CA SER A 281 15.63 -27.45 35.29
C SER A 281 16.47 -26.55 34.38
N TYR A 282 17.43 -25.79 34.93
CA TYR A 282 18.35 -24.98 34.13
C TYR A 282 19.29 -25.84 33.28
N ARG A 283 19.94 -26.87 33.84
CA ARG A 283 20.75 -27.82 33.03
C ARG A 283 19.89 -28.57 32.01
N ALA A 284 18.69 -29.00 32.38
CA ALA A 284 17.76 -29.63 31.45
C ALA A 284 17.36 -28.69 30.30
N CYS A 285 17.19 -27.39 30.57
CA CYS A 285 16.95 -26.37 29.55
C CYS A 285 18.15 -26.21 28.62
N LEU A 286 19.37 -26.16 29.16
CA LEU A 286 20.60 -26.05 28.36
C LEU A 286 20.81 -27.27 27.46
N ARG A 287 20.46 -28.47 27.92
CA ARG A 287 20.49 -29.66 27.05
C ARG A 287 19.47 -29.56 25.92
N ARG A 288 18.30 -28.95 26.15
CA ARG A 288 17.33 -28.64 25.07
C ARG A 288 17.87 -27.61 24.07
N CYS A 289 18.82 -26.77 24.46
CA CYS A 289 19.59 -25.93 23.54
C CYS A 289 20.60 -26.72 22.68
N GLN A 290 20.62 -28.05 22.72
CA GLN A 290 21.26 -28.88 21.69
C GLN A 290 20.24 -29.50 20.71
N ARG A 291 19.03 -28.93 20.64
CA ARG A 291 18.00 -29.48 19.75
C ARG A 291 18.49 -29.55 18.29
N PRO A 292 18.05 -30.56 17.53
CA PRO A 292 18.19 -30.59 16.07
C PRO A 292 17.63 -29.32 15.42
N LEU A 293 17.91 -29.14 14.13
CA LEU A 293 17.27 -28.10 13.33
C LEU A 293 15.75 -28.13 13.51
N HIS A 294 15.16 -26.95 13.59
CA HIS A 294 13.75 -26.70 13.75
C HIS A 294 13.30 -25.64 12.76
N CYS A 295 12.10 -25.81 12.23
CA CYS A 295 11.43 -24.81 11.43
C CYS A 295 9.99 -24.62 11.89
N ALA A 296 9.45 -23.43 11.64
CA ALA A 296 8.03 -23.12 11.72
C ALA A 296 7.71 -21.95 10.77
N LEU A 297 6.52 -21.95 10.16
CA LEU A 297 5.98 -20.80 9.43
C LEU A 297 4.71 -20.36 10.15
N THR A 298 4.71 -19.14 10.68
CA THR A 298 3.59 -18.58 11.44
C THR A 298 2.83 -17.49 10.68
N ALA A 299 3.49 -16.83 9.72
CA ALA A 299 2.87 -15.89 8.79
C ALA A 299 3.61 -15.86 7.44
N PRO A 300 2.97 -15.43 6.34
CA PRO A 300 1.56 -15.06 6.22
C PRO A 300 0.63 -16.27 6.27
N SER A 301 -0.59 -16.07 6.75
CA SER A 301 -1.68 -17.04 6.68
C SER A 301 -2.98 -16.34 6.30
N GLY A 302 -3.88 -17.05 5.62
CA GLY A 302 -5.13 -16.47 5.14
C GLY A 302 -4.92 -15.49 3.98
N CYS A 303 -5.76 -14.45 3.89
CA CYS A 303 -5.72 -13.47 2.80
C CYS A 303 -4.75 -12.34 3.11
N VAL A 304 -3.82 -12.07 2.19
CA VAL A 304 -2.82 -11.02 2.34
C VAL A 304 -2.85 -10.04 1.17
N ARG A 305 -2.46 -8.80 1.48
CA ARG A 305 -2.50 -7.66 0.56
C ARG A 305 -1.10 -7.05 0.35
N GLY A 306 -0.17 -7.27 1.28
CA GLY A 306 1.19 -6.73 1.27
C GLY A 306 1.28 -5.24 1.65
N GLU A 307 2.46 -4.84 2.10
CA GLU A 307 2.82 -3.50 2.55
C GLU A 307 3.63 -2.77 1.46
N THR A 308 3.34 -1.49 1.22
CA THR A 308 3.98 -0.68 0.17
C THR A 308 5.13 0.20 0.67
N ASP A 309 5.29 0.33 1.99
CA ASP A 309 6.25 1.23 2.64
C ASP A 309 7.58 0.55 3.02
N VAL A 310 7.66 -0.78 2.93
CA VAL A 310 8.88 -1.55 3.26
C VAL A 310 10.00 -1.33 2.25
N LEU A 311 9.71 -1.40 0.95
CA LEU A 311 10.67 -1.15 -0.12
C LEU A 311 9.99 -0.43 -1.30
N PRO A 312 10.50 0.75 -1.73
CA PRO A 312 9.93 1.47 -2.86
C PRO A 312 9.81 0.61 -4.12
N GLY A 313 8.65 0.66 -4.78
CA GLY A 313 8.38 -0.06 -6.02
C GLY A 313 7.99 -1.54 -5.86
N ARG A 314 7.84 -2.03 -4.62
CA ARG A 314 7.37 -3.41 -4.33
C ARG A 314 6.17 -3.40 -3.39
N ILE A 315 5.43 -4.49 -3.39
CA ILE A 315 4.35 -4.77 -2.44
C ILE A 315 4.77 -6.02 -1.66
N LEU A 316 5.14 -5.84 -0.38
CA LEU A 316 5.87 -6.83 0.40
C LEU A 316 5.02 -7.33 1.58
N GLU A 317 4.78 -8.63 1.67
CA GLU A 317 4.12 -9.27 2.81
C GLU A 317 5.17 -9.91 3.74
N PRO A 318 5.23 -9.56 5.03
CA PRO A 318 6.17 -10.14 5.98
C PRO A 318 5.99 -11.66 6.16
N LEU A 319 7.10 -12.40 6.12
CA LEU A 319 7.18 -13.81 6.49
C LEU A 319 7.65 -13.93 7.94
N HIS A 320 6.87 -14.59 8.79
CA HIS A 320 7.25 -14.86 10.17
C HIS A 320 7.36 -16.35 10.46
N GLY A 321 8.31 -16.71 11.33
CA GLY A 321 8.49 -18.09 11.76
C GLY A 321 9.81 -18.36 12.47
N ASP A 322 10.19 -19.63 12.45
CA ASP A 322 11.40 -20.18 13.06
C ASP A 322 12.26 -20.86 11.99
N ALA A 323 13.56 -20.58 11.99
CA ALA A 323 14.58 -21.27 11.21
C ALA A 323 15.87 -21.30 12.03
N GLU A 324 16.03 -22.34 12.85
CA GLU A 324 17.06 -22.35 13.90
C GLU A 324 17.41 -23.76 14.38
N GLY A 325 18.45 -23.89 15.22
CA GLY A 325 18.86 -25.15 15.84
C GLY A 325 20.36 -25.40 15.76
N SER A 326 20.79 -26.54 16.31
CA SER A 326 22.20 -26.92 16.31
C SER A 326 22.72 -27.10 14.89
N ASN A 327 23.92 -26.58 14.62
CA ASN A 327 24.56 -26.56 13.30
C ASN A 327 23.75 -25.84 12.21
N PHE A 328 22.88 -24.87 12.54
CA PHE A 328 22.21 -24.05 11.52
C PHE A 328 23.21 -23.42 10.55
N GLY A 329 22.96 -23.59 9.24
CA GLY A 329 23.72 -23.00 8.15
C GLY A 329 22.96 -21.85 7.48
N HIS A 330 21.81 -22.15 6.88
CA HIS A 330 20.96 -21.16 6.19
C HIS A 330 19.52 -21.69 6.04
N TYR A 331 18.61 -20.82 5.58
CA TYR A 331 17.27 -21.22 5.16
C TYR A 331 16.88 -20.64 3.80
N LEU A 332 15.97 -21.35 3.13
CA LEU A 332 15.32 -20.95 1.89
C LEU A 332 13.81 -20.97 2.08
N VAL A 333 13.14 -19.97 1.56
CA VAL A 333 11.69 -19.92 1.42
C VAL A 333 11.36 -20.04 -0.07
N GLU A 334 10.65 -21.11 -0.41
CA GLU A 334 10.09 -21.33 -1.74
C GLU A 334 8.64 -20.84 -1.75
N VAL A 335 8.27 -20.03 -2.74
CA VAL A 335 6.88 -19.67 -3.03
C VAL A 335 6.45 -20.42 -4.28
N ARG A 336 5.35 -21.17 -4.19
CA ARG A 336 4.78 -21.90 -5.33
C ARG A 336 3.44 -21.34 -5.72
N SER A 337 3.22 -21.22 -7.02
CA SER A 337 1.92 -20.89 -7.59
C SER A 337 0.90 -22.01 -7.32
N PRO A 338 -0.41 -21.77 -7.54
CA PRO A 338 -1.44 -22.82 -7.40
C PRO A 338 -1.22 -24.02 -8.31
N GLY A 339 -0.58 -23.81 -9.47
CA GLY A 339 -0.19 -24.88 -10.39
C GLY A 339 1.03 -25.68 -9.91
N GLY A 340 1.60 -25.34 -8.75
CA GLY A 340 2.79 -25.99 -8.18
C GLY A 340 4.13 -25.46 -8.69
N ASN A 341 4.13 -24.47 -9.58
CA ASN A 341 5.34 -23.89 -10.17
C ASN A 341 6.09 -23.04 -9.14
N LEU A 342 7.41 -23.21 -9.05
CA LEU A 342 8.27 -22.41 -8.18
C LEU A 342 8.43 -21.00 -8.75
N LEU A 343 8.12 -19.98 -7.94
CA LEU A 343 8.25 -18.58 -8.29
C LEU A 343 9.64 -18.07 -7.88
N THR A 344 10.46 -17.71 -8.86
CA THR A 344 11.87 -17.35 -8.61
C THR A 344 12.00 -15.88 -8.24
N GLY A 345 12.73 -15.59 -7.15
CA GLY A 345 12.95 -14.22 -6.68
C GLY A 345 11.71 -13.56 -6.08
N ALA A 346 10.71 -14.35 -5.70
CA ALA A 346 9.50 -13.89 -5.03
C ALA A 346 9.71 -13.54 -3.55
N VAL A 347 10.86 -13.92 -2.97
CA VAL A 347 11.20 -13.64 -1.56
C VAL A 347 12.38 -12.68 -1.51
N VAL A 348 12.24 -11.62 -0.71
CA VAL A 348 13.32 -10.72 -0.32
C VAL A 348 13.80 -11.15 1.07
N TYR A 349 15.08 -11.50 1.19
CA TYR A 349 15.65 -11.93 2.45
C TYR A 349 16.19 -10.74 3.26
N PRO A 350 16.25 -10.87 4.59
CA PRO A 350 16.86 -9.85 5.43
C PRO A 350 18.39 -9.91 5.37
N ASN A 351 19.05 -8.76 5.45
CA ASN A 351 20.47 -8.68 5.79
C ASN A 351 20.71 -8.91 7.30
N ASN A 352 21.98 -8.87 7.73
CA ASN A 352 22.35 -9.06 9.14
C ASN A 352 21.73 -8.01 10.10
N LEU A 353 21.16 -6.91 9.58
CA LEU A 353 20.43 -5.90 10.35
C LEU A 353 18.90 -6.16 10.42
N ALA A 354 18.41 -7.30 9.91
CA ALA A 354 16.98 -7.57 9.72
C ALA A 354 16.26 -6.55 8.83
N LEU A 355 16.98 -5.94 7.88
CA LEU A 355 16.39 -5.06 6.87
C LEU A 355 16.33 -5.80 5.51
N PRO A 356 15.34 -5.51 4.66
CA PRO A 356 15.24 -6.12 3.33
C PRO A 356 16.52 -5.92 2.52
N ASP A 357 17.03 -7.00 1.94
CA ASP A 357 18.20 -7.01 1.05
C ASP A 357 17.88 -7.76 -0.24
N VAL A 358 17.74 -6.98 -1.32
CA VAL A 358 17.40 -7.51 -2.64
C VAL A 358 18.55 -8.30 -3.30
N ALA A 359 19.77 -8.20 -2.77
CA ALA A 359 20.91 -8.99 -3.26
C ALA A 359 21.02 -10.35 -2.54
N ALA A 360 20.37 -10.51 -1.39
CA ALA A 360 20.40 -11.74 -0.64
C ALA A 360 19.54 -12.82 -1.33
N THR A 361 20.12 -13.99 -1.54
CA THR A 361 19.45 -15.14 -2.19
C THR A 361 18.91 -16.16 -1.18
N GLN A 362 19.29 -16.03 0.09
CA GLN A 362 18.93 -16.94 1.18
C GLN A 362 19.05 -16.26 2.53
N GLY A 363 18.42 -16.83 3.56
CA GLY A 363 18.58 -16.39 4.93
C GLY A 363 19.81 -17.01 5.59
N ASN A 364 20.79 -16.18 5.95
CA ASN A 364 22.10 -16.64 6.43
C ASN A 364 22.28 -16.63 7.96
N PHE A 365 21.21 -16.38 8.71
CA PHE A 365 21.26 -16.34 10.17
C PHE A 365 20.00 -16.96 10.76
N SER A 366 20.11 -17.49 11.98
CA SER A 366 19.00 -18.16 12.65
C SER A 366 17.89 -17.20 13.04
N VAL A 367 16.63 -17.60 12.80
CA VAL A 367 15.43 -16.83 13.15
C VAL A 367 14.58 -17.62 14.14
N SER A 368 14.05 -16.96 15.16
CA SER A 368 13.17 -17.55 16.18
C SER A 368 12.08 -16.55 16.54
N GLY A 369 10.85 -16.86 16.16
CA GLY A 369 9.66 -16.04 16.35
C GLY A 369 9.81 -14.65 15.73
N GLY A 370 10.42 -14.56 14.54
CA GLY A 370 10.80 -13.29 13.91
C GLY A 370 10.63 -13.29 12.40
N THR A 371 11.11 -12.22 11.75
CA THR A 371 11.03 -12.07 10.29
C THR A 371 12.02 -12.98 9.55
N LEU A 372 11.50 -13.89 8.73
CA LEU A 372 12.26 -14.73 7.79
C LEU A 372 12.51 -14.02 6.44
N GLY A 373 11.77 -12.95 6.16
CA GLY A 373 11.88 -12.18 4.92
C GLY A 373 10.54 -11.58 4.53
N TRP A 374 10.39 -11.24 3.25
CA TRP A 374 9.16 -10.68 2.71
C TRP A 374 8.83 -11.33 1.37
N VAL A 375 7.57 -11.68 1.16
CA VAL A 375 7.06 -12.13 -0.14
C VAL A 375 6.67 -10.90 -0.95
N ASP A 376 7.20 -10.79 -2.16
CA ASP A 376 6.76 -9.80 -3.15
C ASP A 376 5.45 -10.27 -3.80
N THR A 377 4.33 -9.76 -3.30
CA THR A 377 2.99 -10.20 -3.70
C THR A 377 2.68 -9.82 -5.14
N ARG A 378 3.16 -8.65 -5.60
CA ARG A 378 3.04 -8.22 -7.00
C ARG A 378 3.80 -9.17 -7.92
N LYS A 379 5.05 -9.49 -7.59
CA LYS A 379 5.85 -10.45 -8.37
C LYS A 379 5.23 -11.83 -8.39
N CYS A 380 4.67 -12.29 -7.26
CA CYS A 380 3.95 -13.56 -7.20
C CYS A 380 2.75 -13.59 -8.17
N ALA A 381 1.97 -12.51 -8.24
CA ALA A 381 0.83 -12.41 -9.14
C ALA A 381 1.25 -12.45 -10.62
N VAL A 382 2.25 -11.64 -10.98
CA VAL A 382 2.77 -11.54 -12.36
C VAL A 382 3.40 -12.86 -12.82
N ASP A 383 4.31 -13.42 -12.03
CA ASP A 383 5.05 -14.64 -12.43
C ASP A 383 4.15 -15.89 -12.45
N ALA A 384 3.07 -15.90 -11.66
CA ALA A 384 2.09 -16.97 -11.70
C ALA A 384 1.12 -16.86 -12.91
N GLY A 385 1.24 -15.81 -13.73
CA GLY A 385 0.35 -15.57 -14.87
C GLY A 385 -1.11 -15.42 -14.43
N ILE A 386 -1.34 -14.89 -13.23
CA ILE A 386 -2.70 -14.71 -12.70
C ILE A 386 -3.30 -13.51 -13.42
N GLU A 387 -4.01 -13.80 -14.51
CA GLU A 387 -4.94 -12.88 -15.14
C GLU A 387 -6.22 -12.80 -14.28
N LEU A 388 -6.28 -11.75 -13.48
CA LEU A 388 -7.45 -10.92 -13.16
C LEU A 388 -8.71 -11.48 -12.47
N LEU A 389 -8.94 -12.80 -12.35
CA LEU A 389 -10.31 -13.27 -12.00
C LEU A 389 -10.46 -14.23 -10.80
N THR A 390 -9.41 -14.58 -10.05
CA THR A 390 -9.60 -15.41 -8.84
C THR A 390 -8.64 -15.09 -7.71
N SER A 391 -9.17 -15.08 -6.47
CA SER A 391 -8.36 -15.20 -5.27
C SER A 391 -7.48 -16.44 -5.38
N THR A 392 -6.17 -16.26 -5.25
CA THR A 392 -5.22 -17.31 -5.61
C THR A 392 -4.36 -17.70 -4.42
N THR A 393 -4.33 -18.99 -4.09
CA THR A 393 -3.58 -19.52 -2.95
C THR A 393 -2.19 -19.96 -3.36
N PHE A 394 -1.18 -19.37 -2.73
CA PHE A 394 0.22 -19.70 -2.88
C PHE A 394 0.65 -20.62 -1.74
N THR A 395 1.57 -21.54 -2.06
CA THR A 395 2.18 -22.41 -1.05
C THR A 395 3.56 -21.90 -0.71
N LEU A 396 3.84 -21.78 0.59
CA LEU A 396 5.15 -21.47 1.14
C LEU A 396 5.81 -22.76 1.62
N THR A 397 7.10 -22.93 1.32
CA THR A 397 7.92 -24.01 1.87
C THR A 397 9.20 -23.43 2.43
N LEU A 398 9.37 -23.52 3.75
CA LEU A 398 10.59 -23.16 4.46
C LEU A 398 11.48 -24.39 4.60
N ARG A 399 12.67 -24.31 4.01
CA ARG A 399 13.71 -25.32 4.02
C ARG A 399 14.87 -24.82 4.86
N VAL A 400 15.30 -25.57 5.85
CA VAL A 400 16.38 -25.20 6.77
C VAL A 400 17.53 -26.18 6.61
N PHE A 401 18.73 -25.65 6.45
CA PHE A 401 19.95 -26.42 6.17
C PHE A 401 20.95 -26.28 7.30
N ALA A 402 21.66 -27.37 7.58
CA ALA A 402 22.78 -27.38 8.49
C ALA A 402 24.07 -26.89 7.80
N THR A 403 25.11 -26.62 8.59
CA THR A 403 26.45 -26.22 8.12
C THR A 403 27.15 -27.29 7.28
N ASP A 404 26.77 -28.56 7.44
CA ASP A 404 27.23 -29.67 6.60
C ASP A 404 26.43 -29.84 5.29
N GLY A 405 25.42 -28.99 5.07
CA GLY A 405 24.55 -29.00 3.90
C GLY A 405 23.36 -29.97 4.01
N SER A 406 23.23 -30.72 5.10
CA SER A 406 22.05 -31.56 5.32
C SER A 406 20.80 -30.70 5.55
N GLU A 407 19.66 -31.16 5.05
CA GLU A 407 18.37 -30.44 5.13
C GLU A 407 17.49 -31.06 6.21
N LEU A 408 16.79 -30.22 6.98
CA LEU A 408 15.74 -30.66 7.88
C LEU A 408 14.57 -31.27 7.09
N GLN A 409 14.18 -32.51 7.44
CA GLN A 409 13.06 -33.21 6.82
C GLN A 409 12.00 -33.62 7.86
N PRO A 410 10.70 -33.43 7.56
CA PRO A 410 10.14 -32.72 6.40
C PRO A 410 10.30 -31.19 6.52
N PRO A 411 10.27 -30.44 5.39
CA PRO A 411 10.28 -28.98 5.43
C PRO A 411 8.97 -28.43 6.01
N CYS A 412 9.01 -27.19 6.48
CA CYS A 412 7.82 -26.52 7.01
C CYS A 412 7.02 -25.87 5.89
N THR A 413 5.71 -26.05 5.91
CA THR A 413 4.82 -25.52 4.86
C THR A 413 3.79 -24.58 5.44
N GLY A 414 3.47 -23.54 4.69
CA GLY A 414 2.36 -22.62 4.97
C GLY A 414 1.65 -22.26 3.66
N SER A 415 0.57 -21.49 3.76
CA SER A 415 -0.11 -20.96 2.58
C SER A 415 -0.78 -19.63 2.88
N PHE A 416 -0.89 -18.82 1.83
CA PHE A 416 -1.61 -17.55 1.87
C PHE A 416 -2.36 -17.36 0.55
N SER A 417 -3.38 -16.51 0.55
CA SER A 417 -4.16 -16.14 -0.63
C SER A 417 -3.97 -14.66 -0.94
N LEU A 418 -3.85 -14.31 -2.23
CA LEU A 418 -3.82 -12.91 -2.67
C LEU A 418 -5.21 -12.42 -3.08
N SER A 419 -5.56 -11.21 -2.62
CA SER A 419 -6.70 -10.42 -3.11
C SER A 419 -6.24 -9.57 -4.29
N VAL A 420 -6.96 -9.62 -5.41
CA VAL A 420 -6.75 -8.71 -6.54
C VAL A 420 -7.92 -7.73 -6.53
N ASN A 421 -7.62 -6.46 -6.26
CA ASN A 421 -8.59 -5.38 -6.27
C ASN A 421 -8.25 -4.45 -7.41
N GLU A 422 -9.18 -4.28 -8.34
CA GLU A 422 -9.04 -3.36 -9.46
C GLU A 422 -9.91 -2.14 -9.24
N VAL A 423 -9.29 -1.12 -8.68
CA VAL A 423 -9.91 0.17 -8.44
C VAL A 423 -8.98 1.21 -9.02
N TYR A 424 -9.31 1.70 -10.21
CA TYR A 424 -8.51 2.72 -10.90
C TYR A 424 -9.35 3.51 -11.90
N ILE A 425 -8.93 4.73 -12.19
CA ILE A 425 -9.38 5.58 -13.29
C ILE A 425 -8.31 5.56 -14.37
N LYS A 426 -8.62 4.96 -15.51
CA LYS A 426 -7.68 4.89 -16.64
C LYS A 426 -7.92 5.99 -17.68
N ARG A 427 -9.14 6.55 -17.74
CA ARG A 427 -9.49 7.64 -18.66
C ARG A 427 -10.43 8.63 -17.99
N VAL A 428 -10.16 9.91 -18.22
CA VAL A 428 -11.16 10.97 -18.05
C VAL A 428 -11.48 11.45 -19.46
N SER A 429 -12.74 11.30 -19.89
CA SER A 429 -13.15 11.39 -21.29
C SER A 429 -12.43 10.32 -22.16
N THR A 430 -11.74 10.73 -23.23
CA THR A 430 -11.00 9.83 -24.13
C THR A 430 -9.49 9.73 -23.92
N PRO A 431 -8.78 10.71 -23.36
CA PRO A 431 -7.37 10.54 -23.01
C PRO A 431 -7.09 9.41 -22.01
N TRP A 432 -5.84 8.95 -22.01
CA TRP A 432 -5.35 7.78 -21.29
C TRP A 432 -4.39 8.16 -20.17
N SER A 433 -4.57 7.54 -19.01
CA SER A 433 -3.54 7.38 -17.99
C SER A 433 -2.82 6.07 -18.24
N VAL A 434 -1.58 6.15 -18.71
CA VAL A 434 -0.83 4.96 -19.17
C VAL A 434 -0.28 4.19 -17.98
N ASP A 435 0.34 4.91 -17.03
CA ASP A 435 0.66 4.39 -15.71
C ASP A 435 -0.41 4.79 -14.71
N TYR A 436 -1.60 4.19 -14.84
CA TYR A 436 -2.75 4.44 -13.98
C TYR A 436 -2.54 4.06 -12.51
N THR A 437 -1.37 3.52 -12.15
CA THR A 437 -0.99 3.28 -10.74
C THR A 437 -0.25 4.46 -10.11
N ASP A 438 0.24 5.40 -10.92
CA ASP A 438 0.81 6.66 -10.45
C ASP A 438 -0.29 7.76 -10.44
N PRO A 439 -0.72 8.24 -9.26
CA PRO A 439 -1.74 9.30 -9.16
C PRO A 439 -1.27 10.64 -9.75
N ALA A 440 0.02 10.78 -10.07
CA ALA A 440 0.58 11.95 -10.74
C ALA A 440 0.68 11.80 -12.27
N GLU A 441 0.36 10.64 -12.85
CA GLU A 441 0.42 10.42 -14.30
C GLU A 441 -0.52 11.39 -15.02
N PRO A 442 -0.01 12.20 -15.97
CA PRO A 442 -0.86 13.09 -16.76
C PRO A 442 -1.61 12.31 -17.85
N LEU A 443 -2.76 12.84 -18.26
CA LEU A 443 -3.53 12.26 -19.36
C LEU A 443 -2.87 12.48 -20.72
N ARG A 444 -2.92 11.45 -21.57
CA ARG A 444 -2.29 11.40 -22.89
C ARG A 444 -3.27 11.08 -24.01
N ALA A 445 -2.98 11.52 -25.22
CA ALA A 445 -3.86 11.33 -26.38
C ALA A 445 -4.09 9.85 -26.78
N SER A 446 -3.19 8.93 -26.39
CA SER A 446 -3.31 7.49 -26.64
C SER A 446 -2.68 6.66 -25.51
N ASP A 447 -2.95 5.36 -25.47
CA ASP A 447 -2.38 4.41 -24.49
C ASP A 447 -0.89 4.14 -24.77
N SER A 448 -0.05 5.17 -24.62
CA SER A 448 1.40 5.12 -24.83
C SER A 448 2.08 6.25 -24.06
N ALA A 449 3.12 5.92 -23.28
CA ALA A 449 3.90 6.91 -22.55
C ALA A 449 4.61 7.94 -23.48
N ALA A 450 4.80 7.60 -24.75
CA ALA A 450 5.36 8.51 -25.77
C ALA A 450 4.32 9.48 -26.36
N ALA A 451 3.03 9.28 -26.08
CA ALA A 451 1.97 10.13 -26.59
C ALA A 451 1.98 11.50 -25.91
N VAL A 452 1.59 12.52 -26.68
CA VAL A 452 1.45 13.89 -26.20
C VAL A 452 0.39 13.99 -25.11
N LEU A 453 0.59 14.93 -24.18
CA LEU A 453 -0.40 15.25 -23.15
C LEU A 453 -1.66 15.80 -23.81
N SER A 454 -2.82 15.57 -23.19
CA SER A 454 -4.12 15.96 -23.71
C SER A 454 -4.93 16.74 -22.68
N THR A 455 -5.77 17.64 -23.19
CA THR A 455 -6.78 18.39 -22.43
C THR A 455 -8.17 17.87 -22.84
N VAL A 456 -9.16 18.05 -21.96
CA VAL A 456 -10.53 17.53 -22.14
C VAL A 456 -11.58 18.59 -21.81
N GLY A 457 -12.79 18.49 -22.36
CA GLY A 457 -13.87 19.43 -22.05
C GLY A 457 -15.26 18.92 -22.43
N GLY A 458 -16.27 19.74 -22.19
CA GLY A 458 -17.67 19.45 -22.51
C GLY A 458 -18.25 18.20 -21.82
N GLY A 459 -19.03 17.41 -22.56
CA GLY A 459 -19.60 16.14 -22.10
C GLY A 459 -18.56 15.03 -21.99
N MET A 460 -18.40 14.45 -20.81
CA MET A 460 -17.34 13.49 -20.52
C MET A 460 -17.82 12.28 -19.73
N ASN A 461 -17.19 11.13 -19.94
CA ASN A 461 -17.27 9.99 -19.03
C ASN A 461 -15.94 9.74 -18.32
N VAL A 462 -16.00 9.27 -17.07
CA VAL A 462 -14.83 8.69 -16.40
C VAL A 462 -14.85 7.18 -16.68
N ARG A 463 -13.69 6.61 -17.05
CA ARG A 463 -13.56 5.18 -17.36
C ARG A 463 -12.40 4.55 -16.60
N GLY A 464 -12.58 3.31 -16.18
CA GLY A 464 -11.62 2.59 -15.35
C GLY A 464 -12.14 1.22 -14.94
N ALA A 465 -11.71 0.76 -13.78
CA ALA A 465 -12.22 -0.44 -13.14
C ALA A 465 -12.71 -0.11 -11.72
N ALA A 466 -13.81 -0.75 -11.36
CA ALA A 466 -14.37 -0.75 -10.01
C ALA A 466 -14.78 -2.19 -9.68
N ASN A 467 -13.80 -3.09 -9.73
CA ASN A 467 -14.01 -4.52 -9.52
C ASN A 467 -13.21 -5.02 -8.33
N LEU A 468 -13.89 -5.70 -7.42
CA LEU A 468 -13.31 -6.20 -6.18
C LEU A 468 -13.55 -7.69 -6.09
N TYR A 469 -12.44 -8.45 -6.02
CA TYR A 469 -12.44 -9.87 -5.73
C TYR A 469 -11.56 -10.16 -4.52
N GLY A 470 -12.18 -10.13 -3.34
CA GLY A 470 -11.51 -10.49 -2.09
C GLY A 470 -11.46 -12.00 -1.86
N CYS A 471 -10.47 -12.47 -1.10
CA CYS A 471 -10.35 -13.89 -0.72
C CYS A 471 -11.51 -14.42 0.15
N LEU A 472 -12.42 -13.56 0.61
CA LEU A 472 -13.57 -13.90 1.45
C LEU A 472 -14.92 -13.71 0.72
N GLY A 473 -14.90 -13.59 -0.60
CA GLY A 473 -16.11 -13.28 -1.38
C GLY A 473 -16.54 -11.83 -1.23
N GLU A 474 -15.62 -10.93 -0.89
CA GLU A 474 -15.83 -9.49 -0.93
C GLU A 474 -16.17 -9.09 -2.37
N LYS A 475 -17.28 -8.36 -2.53
CA LYS A 475 -17.76 -7.84 -3.81
C LYS A 475 -17.95 -6.34 -3.67
N ILE A 476 -17.98 -5.63 -4.80
CA ILE A 476 -18.36 -4.22 -4.81
C ILE A 476 -19.75 -4.01 -4.20
N ARG A 477 -19.86 -3.15 -3.17
CA ARG A 477 -21.15 -2.71 -2.62
C ARG A 477 -21.62 -1.45 -3.32
N GLU A 478 -20.72 -0.49 -3.49
CA GLU A 478 -20.99 0.82 -4.09
C GLU A 478 -19.70 1.46 -4.58
N TYR A 479 -19.84 2.43 -5.49
CA TYR A 479 -18.75 3.33 -5.84
C TYR A 479 -19.25 4.74 -6.09
N THR A 480 -18.33 5.70 -5.97
CA THR A 480 -18.59 7.12 -6.18
C THR A 480 -17.43 7.75 -6.94
N ILE A 481 -17.73 8.59 -7.92
CA ILE A 481 -16.77 9.47 -8.57
C ILE A 481 -16.98 10.88 -8.03
N TRP A 482 -15.89 11.47 -7.54
CA TRP A 482 -15.84 12.87 -7.09
C TRP A 482 -14.87 13.67 -7.97
N ALA A 483 -15.08 14.98 -8.07
CA ALA A 483 -14.16 15.90 -8.72
C ALA A 483 -13.95 17.14 -7.83
N ILE A 484 -12.72 17.65 -7.79
CA ILE A 484 -12.38 18.88 -7.06
C ILE A 484 -11.44 19.77 -7.91
N PRO A 485 -11.60 21.10 -7.85
CA PRO A 485 -10.57 22.02 -8.32
C PRO A 485 -9.23 21.77 -7.60
N ASP A 486 -8.14 21.53 -8.35
CA ASP A 486 -6.80 21.29 -7.81
C ASP A 486 -5.72 22.05 -8.61
N PRO A 487 -5.59 23.39 -8.42
CA PRO A 487 -4.68 24.24 -9.19
C PRO A 487 -3.19 23.84 -9.14
N ALA A 488 -2.81 23.09 -8.10
CA ALA A 488 -1.44 22.64 -7.88
C ALA A 488 -1.24 21.15 -8.17
N PHE A 489 -2.27 20.40 -8.57
CA PHE A 489 -2.25 18.93 -8.61
C PHE A 489 -1.64 18.33 -7.33
N SER A 490 -2.17 18.78 -6.20
CA SER A 490 -1.64 18.55 -4.86
C SER A 490 -2.49 17.60 -4.02
N VAL A 491 -3.71 17.29 -4.46
CA VAL A 491 -4.60 16.38 -3.73
C VAL A 491 -3.94 15.00 -3.65
N PRO A 492 -3.67 14.49 -2.43
CA PRO A 492 -3.07 13.17 -2.27
C PRO A 492 -4.13 12.08 -2.44
N GLN A 493 -3.72 10.95 -3.00
CA GLN A 493 -4.56 9.75 -2.99
C GLN A 493 -4.77 9.28 -1.54
N PRO A 494 -6.02 9.12 -1.09
CA PRO A 494 -6.29 8.56 0.23
C PRO A 494 -5.74 7.13 0.33
N PRO A 495 -5.19 6.73 1.49
CA PRO A 495 -4.78 5.35 1.69
C PRO A 495 -6.01 4.43 1.64
N PRO A 496 -5.92 3.22 1.06
CA PRO A 496 -6.96 2.21 1.17
C PRO A 496 -7.35 1.95 2.64
N PHE A 497 -8.59 1.48 2.86
CA PHE A 497 -9.19 1.21 4.18
C PHE A 497 -9.39 2.42 5.08
N SER A 498 -9.01 3.62 4.64
CA SER A 498 -9.36 4.85 5.33
C SER A 498 -10.75 5.31 4.90
N SER A 499 -11.70 5.36 5.83
CA SER A 499 -12.97 6.02 5.54
C SER A 499 -12.72 7.53 5.45
N ILE A 500 -12.89 8.09 4.27
CA ILE A 500 -12.90 9.55 4.07
C ILE A 500 -14.31 10.01 3.78
N VAL A 501 -14.64 11.18 4.28
CA VAL A 501 -15.80 11.96 3.85
C VAL A 501 -15.23 13.09 3.01
N PRO A 502 -15.35 13.06 1.67
CA PRO A 502 -14.96 14.18 0.84
C PRO A 502 -15.60 15.47 1.36
N GLY A 503 -14.78 16.50 1.60
CA GLY A 503 -15.22 17.78 2.14
C GLY A 503 -16.15 18.55 1.19
N GLY A 504 -16.67 19.70 1.62
CA GLY A 504 -17.67 20.48 0.88
C GLY A 504 -17.26 20.98 -0.51
N ASP A 505 -15.97 21.05 -0.80
CA ASP A 505 -15.44 21.49 -2.10
C ASP A 505 -15.46 20.38 -3.17
N TRP A 506 -15.63 19.12 -2.77
CA TRP A 506 -15.77 18.01 -3.70
C TRP A 506 -17.16 17.99 -4.32
N ARG A 507 -17.21 17.88 -5.64
CA ARG A 507 -18.43 17.68 -6.40
C ARG A 507 -18.63 16.21 -6.70
N GLN A 508 -19.76 15.64 -6.28
CA GLN A 508 -20.15 14.30 -6.69
C GLN A 508 -20.52 14.30 -8.17
N VAL A 509 -19.83 13.48 -8.97
CA VAL A 509 -20.09 13.30 -10.40
C VAL A 509 -21.06 12.14 -10.60
N THR A 510 -20.87 11.03 -9.90
CA THR A 510 -21.69 9.82 -9.98
C THR A 510 -21.62 9.05 -8.68
N HIS A 511 -22.72 8.40 -8.30
CA HIS A 511 -22.75 7.43 -7.20
C HIS A 511 -23.65 6.25 -7.60
N ILE A 512 -23.15 5.03 -7.41
CA ILE A 512 -23.87 3.79 -7.71
C ILE A 512 -23.79 2.85 -6.53
N GLU A 513 -24.95 2.41 -6.06
CA GLU A 513 -25.10 1.40 -5.03
C GLU A 513 -25.74 0.13 -5.61
N PHE A 514 -25.14 -1.04 -5.36
CA PHE A 514 -25.59 -2.34 -5.86
C PHE A 514 -26.59 -3.00 -4.90
N ASN A 515 -27.79 -2.44 -4.85
CA ASN A 515 -28.90 -2.94 -4.04
C ASN A 515 -29.76 -3.99 -4.80
N PRO A 516 -30.56 -4.82 -4.11
CA PRO A 516 -31.58 -5.64 -4.77
C PRO A 516 -32.57 -4.78 -5.56
N MET A 517 -32.96 -5.23 -6.76
CA MET A 517 -33.80 -4.45 -7.68
C MET A 517 -34.99 -5.27 -8.21
N SER A 518 -36.11 -4.60 -8.48
CA SER A 518 -37.26 -5.18 -9.18
C SER A 518 -37.38 -4.54 -10.56
N ILE A 519 -37.27 -5.35 -11.62
CA ILE A 519 -37.24 -4.86 -13.00
C ILE A 519 -38.49 -5.30 -13.74
N ALA A 520 -39.21 -4.32 -14.30
CA ALA A 520 -40.38 -4.55 -15.15
C ALA A 520 -39.99 -5.31 -16.43
N GLN A 521 -40.83 -6.27 -16.81
CA GLN A 521 -40.57 -7.16 -17.94
C GLN A 521 -41.38 -6.75 -19.18
N PRO A 522 -40.91 -7.06 -20.41
CA PRO A 522 -41.67 -6.80 -21.63
C PRO A 522 -43.04 -7.50 -21.65
N SER A 523 -43.14 -8.65 -20.98
CA SER A 523 -44.38 -9.37 -20.74
C SER A 523 -44.30 -10.12 -19.41
N GLY A 524 -45.38 -10.06 -18.60
CA GLY A 524 -45.45 -10.74 -17.30
C GLY A 524 -45.11 -9.83 -16.10
N PRO A 525 -45.08 -10.40 -14.88
CA PRO A 525 -44.76 -9.65 -13.67
C PRO A 525 -43.28 -9.21 -13.63
N PRO A 526 -42.92 -8.16 -12.85
CA PRO A 526 -41.53 -7.80 -12.61
C PRO A 526 -40.71 -8.96 -12.03
N ILE A 527 -39.43 -9.02 -12.38
CA ILE A 527 -38.47 -9.98 -11.83
C ILE A 527 -37.67 -9.27 -10.74
N ASN A 528 -37.54 -9.92 -9.57
CA ASN A 528 -36.71 -9.45 -8.47
C ASN A 528 -35.31 -10.06 -8.58
N TYR A 529 -34.30 -9.19 -8.60
CA TYR A 529 -32.89 -9.53 -8.60
C TYR A 529 -32.30 -9.24 -7.23
N THR A 530 -31.55 -10.20 -6.69
CA THR A 530 -30.71 -9.98 -5.51
C THR A 530 -29.54 -9.04 -5.84
N ALA A 531 -28.95 -8.40 -4.83
CA ALA A 531 -27.76 -7.56 -5.02
C ALA A 531 -26.62 -8.29 -5.75
N ASP A 532 -26.43 -9.58 -5.46
CA ASP A 532 -25.43 -10.40 -6.13
C ASP A 532 -25.73 -10.63 -7.61
N GLN A 533 -27.00 -10.81 -7.97
CA GLN A 533 -27.40 -10.92 -9.37
C GLN A 533 -27.24 -9.59 -10.10
N VAL A 534 -27.55 -8.46 -9.44
CA VAL A 534 -27.34 -7.11 -9.98
C VAL A 534 -25.86 -6.87 -10.29
N ARG A 535 -24.95 -7.25 -9.37
CA ARG A 535 -23.50 -7.19 -9.59
C ARG A 535 -23.04 -8.09 -10.74
N SER A 536 -23.51 -9.34 -10.78
CA SER A 536 -23.09 -10.28 -11.84
C SER A 536 -23.50 -9.84 -13.24
N SER A 537 -24.58 -9.06 -13.36
CA SER A 537 -25.01 -8.49 -14.65
C SER A 537 -24.24 -7.22 -15.04
N ASN A 538 -23.45 -6.64 -14.13
CA ASN A 538 -22.83 -5.32 -14.23
C ASN A 538 -21.38 -5.32 -13.72
N VAL A 539 -20.55 -6.20 -14.30
CA VAL A 539 -19.11 -6.27 -14.00
C VAL A 539 -18.39 -5.03 -14.58
N LEU A 540 -17.51 -4.41 -13.78
CA LEU A 540 -16.75 -3.20 -14.12
C LEU A 540 -15.23 -3.48 -14.00
N ASP A 541 -14.75 -4.49 -14.74
CA ASP A 541 -13.36 -5.00 -14.73
C ASP A 541 -12.40 -4.22 -15.64
N GLY A 542 -12.91 -3.45 -16.61
CA GLY A 542 -12.07 -2.68 -17.52
C GLY A 542 -11.27 -3.51 -18.52
N ASP A 543 -11.63 -4.79 -18.74
CA ASP A 543 -10.94 -5.71 -19.66
C ASP A 543 -11.80 -6.00 -20.91
N PRO A 544 -11.27 -5.88 -22.16
CA PRO A 544 -9.96 -5.36 -22.56
C PRO A 544 -9.88 -3.83 -22.61
N THR A 545 -10.98 -3.14 -22.30
CA THR A 545 -11.06 -1.69 -22.34
C THR A 545 -11.71 -1.14 -21.08
N PRO A 546 -11.24 0.00 -20.53
CA PRO A 546 -11.79 0.60 -19.32
C PRO A 546 -13.31 0.75 -19.36
N SER A 547 -13.99 0.22 -18.34
CA SER A 547 -15.45 0.32 -18.20
C SER A 547 -15.84 1.77 -17.95
N VAL A 548 -16.99 2.22 -18.45
CA VAL A 548 -17.54 3.52 -18.05
C VAL A 548 -17.91 3.44 -16.57
N LEU A 549 -17.50 4.43 -15.78
CA LEU A 549 -17.80 4.56 -14.34
C LEU A 549 -18.80 5.69 -14.07
N THR A 550 -18.98 6.63 -14.98
CA THR A 550 -20.10 7.59 -14.91
C THR A 550 -21.37 6.96 -15.46
N ASN A 551 -22.12 6.27 -14.60
CA ASN A 551 -23.33 5.53 -14.96
C ASN A 551 -24.56 5.98 -14.19
N VAL A 552 -25.73 5.57 -14.69
CA VAL A 552 -27.01 5.55 -13.98
C VAL A 552 -27.67 4.18 -14.10
N TRP A 553 -28.54 3.85 -13.16
CA TRP A 553 -29.32 2.61 -13.22
C TRP A 553 -30.36 2.65 -14.33
N SER A 554 -30.42 1.57 -15.12
CA SER A 554 -31.37 1.33 -16.20
C SER A 554 -31.68 -0.18 -16.28
N SER A 555 -32.31 -0.60 -17.38
CA SER A 555 -32.54 -2.00 -17.70
C SER A 555 -32.15 -2.29 -19.14
N ARG A 556 -31.56 -3.46 -19.41
CA ARG A 556 -31.33 -3.97 -20.77
C ARG A 556 -32.16 -5.22 -21.01
N SER A 557 -32.55 -5.46 -22.26
CA SER A 557 -33.26 -6.69 -22.64
C SER A 557 -32.25 -7.76 -23.04
N GLU A 558 -32.31 -8.93 -22.43
CA GLU A 558 -31.57 -10.13 -22.81
C GLU A 558 -32.54 -11.14 -23.41
N CYS A 559 -32.15 -11.76 -24.52
CA CYS A 559 -32.99 -12.69 -25.26
C CYS A 559 -32.25 -14.01 -25.51
N ILE A 560 -32.92 -15.14 -25.29
CA ILE A 560 -32.49 -16.43 -25.83
C ILE A 560 -33.38 -16.77 -27.01
N CYS A 561 -32.77 -17.01 -28.16
CA CYS A 561 -33.46 -17.40 -29.38
C CYS A 561 -33.17 -18.86 -29.72
N VAL A 562 -34.21 -19.64 -29.99
CA VAL A 562 -34.11 -21.03 -30.43
C VAL A 562 -34.76 -21.15 -31.81
N HIS A 563 -34.07 -21.80 -32.74
CA HIS A 563 -34.58 -22.09 -34.06
C HIS A 563 -35.30 -23.43 -34.10
N ILE A 564 -36.56 -23.42 -34.54
CA ILE A 564 -37.36 -24.63 -34.77
C ILE A 564 -38.04 -24.49 -36.14
N ASP A 565 -37.78 -25.44 -37.05
CA ASP A 565 -38.43 -25.58 -38.36
C ASP A 565 -38.61 -24.26 -39.12
N SER A 566 -37.50 -23.54 -39.36
CA SER A 566 -37.41 -22.23 -40.05
C SER A 566 -38.02 -21.02 -39.32
N THR A 567 -38.57 -21.20 -38.11
CA THR A 567 -39.08 -20.10 -37.27
C THR A 567 -38.10 -19.79 -36.15
N ASN A 568 -37.87 -18.50 -35.85
CA ASN A 568 -37.02 -18.08 -34.73
C ASN A 568 -37.90 -17.70 -33.53
N PHE A 569 -37.79 -18.44 -32.43
CA PHE A 569 -38.51 -18.15 -31.19
C PHE A 569 -37.55 -17.53 -30.18
N CYS A 570 -37.71 -16.23 -29.91
CA CYS A 570 -36.93 -15.52 -28.91
C CYS A 570 -37.75 -15.28 -27.65
N THR A 571 -37.21 -15.66 -26.50
CA THR A 571 -37.75 -15.28 -25.18
C THR A 571 -36.83 -14.21 -24.60
N CYS A 572 -37.38 -13.02 -24.34
CA CYS A 572 -36.65 -11.87 -23.83
C CYS A 572 -37.10 -11.50 -22.43
N TRP A 573 -36.17 -11.05 -21.60
CA TRP A 573 -36.43 -10.48 -20.28
C TRP A 573 -35.51 -9.30 -20.02
N ASN A 574 -35.94 -8.39 -19.16
CA ASN A 574 -35.15 -7.24 -18.75
C ASN A 574 -34.33 -7.59 -17.51
N VAL A 575 -33.03 -7.28 -17.57
CA VAL A 575 -32.08 -7.37 -16.45
C VAL A 575 -31.65 -5.96 -16.02
N PRO A 576 -31.30 -5.76 -14.73
CA PRO A 576 -30.74 -4.49 -14.27
C PRO A 576 -29.42 -4.21 -15.01
N SER A 577 -29.26 -2.99 -15.51
CA SER A 577 -28.08 -2.60 -16.26
C SER A 577 -27.61 -1.21 -15.85
N LEU A 578 -26.30 -1.03 -15.72
CA LEU A 578 -25.69 0.29 -15.74
C LEU A 578 -25.72 0.81 -17.17
N ALA A 579 -26.22 2.03 -17.34
CA ALA A 579 -26.19 2.76 -18.59
C ALA A 579 -25.21 3.94 -18.45
N PRO A 580 -24.28 4.14 -19.41
CA PRO A 580 -23.42 5.30 -19.44
C PRO A 580 -24.22 6.60 -19.35
N SER A 581 -23.79 7.48 -18.46
CA SER A 581 -24.37 8.80 -18.26
C SER A 581 -23.23 9.78 -18.04
N GLY A 582 -22.73 10.35 -19.13
CA GLY A 582 -21.71 11.40 -19.07
C GLY A 582 -22.20 12.61 -18.29
N PHE A 583 -21.25 13.40 -17.79
CA PHE A 583 -21.52 14.67 -17.15
C PHE A 583 -20.92 15.80 -17.97
N ASP A 584 -21.52 16.99 -17.89
CA ASP A 584 -20.98 18.20 -18.50
C ASP A 584 -19.95 18.82 -17.55
N SER A 585 -18.69 18.92 -18.00
CA SER A 585 -17.61 19.55 -17.23
C SER A 585 -17.93 20.99 -16.84
N ASN A 586 -18.79 21.69 -17.61
CA ASN A 586 -19.24 23.05 -17.27
C ASN A 586 -19.98 23.14 -15.94
N SER A 587 -20.48 22.01 -15.43
CA SER A 587 -21.13 21.92 -14.11
C SER A 587 -20.15 21.90 -12.94
N LEU A 588 -18.84 21.77 -13.19
CA LEU A 588 -17.81 21.82 -12.16
C LEU A 588 -17.56 23.26 -11.68
N PRO A 589 -17.03 23.46 -10.44
CA PRO A 589 -16.75 24.79 -9.92
C PRO A 589 -15.75 25.58 -10.77
N LYS A 590 -15.84 26.91 -10.76
CA LYS A 590 -14.86 27.80 -11.42
C LYS A 590 -13.56 27.88 -10.61
N GLN A 591 -12.41 27.86 -11.28
CA GLN A 591 -11.11 28.18 -10.69
C GLN A 591 -10.78 29.68 -10.80
N ASP A 592 -9.99 30.17 -9.83
CA ASP A 592 -9.46 31.54 -9.73
C ASP A 592 -8.00 31.56 -10.21
N PRO A 593 -7.50 32.59 -10.94
CA PRO A 593 -8.15 33.81 -11.44
C PRO A 593 -9.14 33.55 -12.60
N PRO A 594 -10.22 34.34 -12.70
CA PRO A 594 -11.50 33.84 -13.19
C PRO A 594 -11.46 33.42 -14.66
N HIS A 595 -11.66 32.12 -14.87
CA HIS A 595 -12.14 31.54 -16.12
C HIS A 595 -13.56 32.05 -16.42
N GLN A 596 -13.87 32.23 -17.70
CA GLN A 596 -15.18 32.69 -18.14
C GLN A 596 -16.22 31.58 -17.91
N THR A 597 -15.82 30.33 -18.16
CA THR A 597 -16.68 29.15 -18.08
C THR A 597 -16.46 28.34 -16.80
N GLY A 598 -17.52 27.65 -16.32
CA GLY A 598 -17.42 26.66 -15.24
C GLY A 598 -16.54 25.48 -15.65
N GLY A 599 -15.81 24.89 -14.69
CA GLY A 599 -15.04 23.67 -14.93
C GLY A 599 -13.75 23.79 -15.75
N THR A 600 -13.39 24.97 -16.29
CA THR A 600 -12.04 25.18 -16.85
C THR A 600 -10.99 25.21 -15.73
N GLY A 601 -9.88 24.49 -15.92
CA GLY A 601 -8.74 24.49 -15.02
C GLY A 601 -8.15 23.10 -14.77
N LYS A 602 -7.44 22.96 -13.65
CA LYS A 602 -6.82 21.70 -13.20
C LYS A 602 -7.73 20.98 -12.21
N PHE A 603 -8.15 19.76 -12.51
CA PHE A 603 -9.05 18.99 -11.64
C PHE A 603 -8.46 17.65 -11.24
N SER A 604 -8.79 17.21 -10.03
CA SER A 604 -8.51 15.88 -9.53
C SER A 604 -9.82 15.11 -9.39
N PHE A 605 -9.89 13.94 -10.02
CA PHE A 605 -11.00 12.99 -9.95
C PHE A 605 -10.65 11.89 -8.96
N LEU A 606 -11.56 11.59 -8.04
CA LEU A 606 -11.40 10.53 -7.06
C LEU A 606 -12.45 9.46 -7.30
N LEU A 607 -11.99 8.24 -7.56
CA LEU A 607 -12.81 7.03 -7.47
C LEU A 607 -12.75 6.51 -6.05
N GLN A 608 -13.91 6.36 -5.42
CA GLN A 608 -14.07 5.67 -4.14
C GLN A 608 -14.91 4.42 -4.38
N VAL A 609 -14.41 3.25 -3.97
CA VAL A 609 -15.15 1.99 -4.02
C VAL A 609 -15.26 1.42 -2.61
N ILE A 610 -16.44 0.94 -2.26
CA ILE A 610 -16.70 0.29 -0.97
C ILE A 610 -17.15 -1.15 -1.22
N ASP A 611 -16.58 -2.11 -0.51
CA ASP A 611 -16.95 -3.52 -0.61
C ASP A 611 -18.10 -3.91 0.36
N THR A 612 -18.57 -5.15 0.20
CA THR A 612 -19.60 -5.74 1.06
C THR A 612 -19.19 -5.93 2.52
N ALA A 613 -17.88 -5.89 2.83
CA ALA A 613 -17.35 -5.92 4.19
C ALA A 613 -17.19 -4.52 4.80
N GLY A 614 -17.38 -3.46 3.99
CA GLY A 614 -17.24 -2.06 4.39
C GLY A 614 -15.82 -1.49 4.22
N ASN A 615 -14.91 -2.23 3.59
CA ASN A 615 -13.59 -1.71 3.24
C ASN A 615 -13.70 -0.68 2.11
N THR A 616 -12.82 0.32 2.13
CA THR A 616 -12.77 1.41 1.16
C THR A 616 -11.51 1.34 0.31
N TYR A 617 -11.63 1.67 -0.97
CA TYR A 617 -10.56 1.68 -1.95
C TYR A 617 -10.63 2.98 -2.76
N TYR A 618 -9.47 3.50 -3.15
CA TYR A 618 -9.37 4.81 -3.78
C TYR A 618 -8.41 4.80 -4.94
N ASP A 619 -8.72 5.63 -5.93
CA ASP A 619 -7.81 6.03 -6.98
C ASP A 619 -8.02 7.50 -7.34
N ILE A 620 -6.94 8.22 -7.65
CA ILE A 620 -6.99 9.60 -8.13
C ILE A 620 -6.40 9.72 -9.52
N GLN A 621 -7.15 10.38 -10.42
CA GLN A 621 -6.64 10.79 -11.71
C GLN A 621 -6.80 12.29 -11.91
N ARG A 622 -5.76 12.92 -12.47
CA ARG A 622 -5.69 14.36 -12.73
C ARG A 622 -6.01 14.67 -14.18
N ALA A 623 -6.73 15.77 -14.41
CA ALA A 623 -7.12 16.22 -15.73
C ALA A 623 -6.98 17.73 -15.89
N TRP A 624 -6.53 18.15 -17.06
CA TRP A 624 -6.65 19.52 -17.53
C TRP A 624 -7.99 19.64 -18.26
N ILE A 625 -8.89 20.46 -17.73
CA ILE A 625 -10.20 20.68 -18.30
C ILE A 625 -10.24 22.04 -18.97
N ASP A 626 -10.69 22.09 -20.21
CA ASP A 626 -10.85 23.29 -20.99
C ASP A 626 -12.26 23.39 -21.56
N ASN A 627 -12.98 24.44 -21.15
CA ASN A 627 -14.30 24.79 -21.65
C ASN A 627 -14.34 26.24 -22.15
N GLU A 628 -13.18 26.86 -22.44
CA GLU A 628 -13.12 28.23 -22.95
C GLU A 628 -13.18 28.23 -24.48
N ASP A 629 -14.18 28.88 -25.08
CA ASP A 629 -14.31 28.90 -26.53
C ASP A 629 -13.06 29.49 -27.22
N VAL A 630 -12.57 28.80 -28.26
CA VAL A 630 -11.52 29.35 -29.15
C VAL A 630 -12.04 30.61 -29.83
N GLN A 631 -11.28 31.69 -29.75
CA GLN A 631 -11.66 33.01 -30.23
C GLN A 631 -11.14 33.27 -31.64
N ALA A 632 -12.06 33.52 -32.59
CA ALA A 632 -11.72 33.82 -33.98
C ALA A 632 -12.67 34.84 -34.61
N ALA A 633 -12.12 35.84 -35.30
CA ALA A 633 -12.90 36.74 -36.16
C ALA A 633 -12.06 37.38 -37.27
N ILE A 634 -12.73 37.72 -38.39
CA ILE A 634 -12.21 38.62 -39.43
C ILE A 634 -12.88 39.99 -39.23
N VAL A 635 -12.07 41.01 -39.00
CA VAL A 635 -12.57 42.38 -38.76
C VAL A 635 -12.51 43.27 -40.00
N GLY A 636 -11.72 42.87 -41.02
CA GLY A 636 -11.60 43.60 -42.27
C GLY A 636 -10.52 43.05 -43.18
N ILE A 637 -10.48 43.55 -44.43
CA ILE A 637 -9.46 43.19 -45.42
C ILE A 637 -8.89 44.48 -46.03
N GLY A 638 -7.59 44.69 -45.87
CA GLY A 638 -6.91 45.94 -46.23
C GLY A 638 -7.47 47.14 -45.43
N SER A 639 -7.55 48.29 -46.09
CA SER A 639 -8.16 49.52 -45.57
C SER A 639 -9.56 49.77 -46.14
N GLN A 640 -10.26 48.71 -46.57
CA GLN A 640 -11.58 48.85 -47.20
C GLN A 640 -12.63 49.30 -46.19
N ALA A 641 -13.39 50.33 -46.55
CA ALA A 641 -14.54 50.77 -45.78
C ALA A 641 -15.71 49.78 -45.93
N PRO A 642 -16.64 49.71 -44.97
CA PRO A 642 -17.87 48.96 -45.14
C PRO A 642 -18.58 49.35 -46.45
N CYS A 643 -19.06 48.35 -47.20
CA CYS A 643 -19.76 48.49 -48.49
C CYS A 643 -18.92 49.07 -49.65
N SER A 644 -17.59 49.12 -49.55
CA SER A 644 -16.72 49.50 -50.66
C SER A 644 -16.29 48.31 -51.53
N ASP A 645 -16.04 48.56 -52.81
CA ASP A 645 -15.53 47.57 -53.76
C ASP A 645 -14.01 47.47 -53.67
N MET A 646 -13.47 46.25 -53.62
CA MET A 646 -12.03 46.02 -53.62
C MET A 646 -11.51 45.78 -55.03
N TYR A 647 -10.70 46.70 -55.54
CA TYR A 647 -9.98 46.52 -56.81
C TYR A 647 -8.75 45.62 -56.63
N THR A 648 -8.34 44.85 -57.64
CA THR A 648 -7.12 44.01 -57.57
C THR A 648 -5.83 44.82 -57.72
N GLN A 649 -5.89 45.99 -58.36
CA GLN A 649 -4.73 46.85 -58.66
C GLN A 649 -4.89 48.27 -58.09
N THR A 650 -3.79 49.00 -57.91
CA THR A 650 -3.80 50.46 -57.64
C THR A 650 -4.24 51.23 -58.89
N SER A 651 -4.46 52.54 -58.78
CA SER A 651 -4.79 53.39 -59.94
C SER A 651 -3.67 53.42 -61.01
N GLU A 652 -2.43 53.09 -60.64
CA GLU A 652 -1.29 52.91 -61.55
C GLU A 652 -1.22 51.51 -62.19
N GLY A 653 -2.17 50.61 -61.91
CA GLY A 653 -2.24 49.26 -62.49
C GLY A 653 -1.32 48.23 -61.82
N VAL A 654 -0.82 48.49 -60.60
CA VAL A 654 0.02 47.55 -59.85
C VAL A 654 -0.85 46.67 -58.96
N PHE A 655 -0.69 45.34 -59.02
CA PHE A 655 -1.45 44.43 -58.15
C PHE A 655 -1.18 44.68 -56.66
N LYS A 656 -2.26 44.70 -55.88
CA LYS A 656 -2.21 44.97 -54.44
C LYS A 656 -2.03 43.69 -53.64
N THR A 657 -1.28 43.81 -52.55
CA THR A 657 -1.34 42.87 -51.42
C THR A 657 -2.06 43.54 -50.28
N VAL A 658 -3.11 42.89 -49.76
CA VAL A 658 -3.97 43.42 -48.69
C VAL A 658 -3.90 42.52 -47.47
N ASP A 659 -3.91 43.09 -46.27
CA ASP A 659 -3.92 42.29 -45.04
C ASP A 659 -5.33 41.80 -44.73
N VAL A 660 -5.51 40.49 -44.53
CA VAL A 660 -6.69 39.96 -43.85
C VAL A 660 -6.50 40.24 -42.36
N ARG A 661 -7.30 41.14 -41.80
CA ARG A 661 -7.19 41.59 -40.41
C ARG A 661 -8.20 40.88 -39.52
N GLY A 662 -7.77 40.48 -38.34
CA GLY A 662 -8.59 39.69 -37.42
C GLY A 662 -7.84 39.25 -36.18
N TYR A 663 -8.38 38.22 -35.54
CA TYR A 663 -7.77 37.52 -34.43
C TYR A 663 -8.11 36.03 -34.50
N ALA A 664 -7.20 35.20 -33.99
CA ALA A 664 -7.34 33.75 -33.86
C ALA A 664 -6.45 33.29 -32.70
N TRP A 665 -7.06 32.94 -31.58
CA TRP A 665 -6.37 32.58 -30.33
C TRP A 665 -7.32 31.82 -29.40
N ASP A 666 -6.77 31.24 -28.33
CA ASP A 666 -7.53 30.50 -27.32
C ASP A 666 -7.13 30.96 -25.90
N GLN A 667 -7.96 30.76 -24.89
CA GLN A 667 -7.64 31.16 -23.52
C GLN A 667 -6.75 30.10 -22.85
N TYR A 668 -5.74 30.52 -22.07
CA TYR A 668 -4.97 29.54 -21.28
C TYR A 668 -5.86 28.88 -20.22
N ILE A 669 -5.77 27.55 -20.09
CA ILE A 669 -6.48 26.75 -19.08
C ILE A 669 -6.04 27.10 -17.66
N ASP A 670 -4.76 27.42 -17.48
CA ASP A 670 -4.23 28.03 -16.25
C ASP A 670 -3.43 29.27 -16.67
N ARG A 671 -3.90 30.46 -16.29
CA ARG A 671 -3.26 31.72 -16.70
C ARG A 671 -1.85 31.92 -16.13
N ASN A 672 -1.48 31.16 -15.10
CA ASN A 672 -0.14 31.18 -14.52
C ASN A 672 0.80 30.13 -15.16
N ASP A 673 0.27 29.25 -16.01
CA ASP A 673 1.01 28.22 -16.71
C ASP A 673 0.94 28.44 -18.22
N LEU A 674 2.07 28.71 -18.86
CA LEU A 674 2.15 28.98 -20.31
C LEU A 674 2.61 27.76 -21.12
N THR A 675 2.73 26.60 -20.48
CA THR A 675 3.30 25.42 -21.11
C THR A 675 2.35 24.78 -22.12
N ALA A 676 2.92 24.37 -23.25
CA ALA A 676 2.24 23.54 -24.25
C ALA A 676 2.60 22.05 -24.00
N PRO A 677 1.72 21.09 -24.33
CA PRO A 677 0.45 21.25 -25.03
C PRO A 677 -0.77 21.33 -24.08
N THR A 678 -0.57 21.47 -22.76
CA THR A 678 -1.66 21.47 -21.78
C THR A 678 -2.27 22.85 -21.60
N SER A 679 -1.70 23.71 -20.74
CA SER A 679 -2.30 25.02 -20.45
C SER A 679 -2.40 25.90 -21.70
N ASN A 680 -1.39 25.83 -22.57
CA ASN A 680 -1.43 26.36 -23.93
C ASN A 680 -1.71 25.22 -24.94
N ASN A 681 -2.98 25.04 -25.22
CA ASN A 681 -3.55 24.00 -26.07
C ASN A 681 -3.91 24.49 -27.49
N PHE A 682 -3.85 25.79 -27.80
CA PHE A 682 -4.11 26.29 -29.17
C PHE A 682 -3.31 25.51 -30.21
N ASP A 683 -3.99 25.03 -31.25
CA ASP A 683 -3.38 24.20 -32.28
C ASP A 683 -3.03 25.03 -33.50
N SER A 684 -4.07 25.58 -34.16
CA SER A 684 -3.89 26.30 -35.42
C SER A 684 -5.09 27.15 -35.83
N TYR A 685 -4.86 28.05 -36.78
CA TYR A 685 -5.90 28.65 -37.59
C TYR A 685 -5.59 28.54 -39.08
N GLN A 686 -6.64 28.60 -39.90
CA GLN A 686 -6.56 28.63 -41.35
C GLN A 686 -7.38 29.78 -41.91
N VAL A 687 -6.82 30.47 -42.91
CA VAL A 687 -7.57 31.43 -43.72
C VAL A 687 -7.69 30.87 -45.13
N ARG A 688 -8.92 30.84 -45.64
CA ARG A 688 -9.25 30.32 -46.97
C ARG A 688 -10.09 31.34 -47.74
N PHE A 689 -10.19 31.20 -49.06
CA PHE A 689 -11.15 31.97 -49.86
C PHE A 689 -11.88 31.10 -50.89
N LEU A 690 -13.06 31.56 -51.29
CA LEU A 690 -13.91 30.92 -52.31
C LEU A 690 -14.70 31.98 -53.08
N LYS A 691 -14.63 31.97 -54.42
CA LYS A 691 -15.52 32.78 -55.27
C LYS A 691 -16.97 32.30 -55.12
N GLN A 692 -17.91 33.22 -54.92
CA GLN A 692 -19.32 32.86 -54.80
C GLN A 692 -19.81 32.20 -56.10
N GLY A 693 -20.37 30.99 -55.96
CA GLY A 693 -20.85 30.19 -57.09
C GLY A 693 -19.79 29.32 -57.76
N ALA A 694 -18.53 29.34 -57.29
CA ALA A 694 -17.54 28.36 -57.73
C ALA A 694 -17.92 26.95 -57.27
N VAL A 695 -17.66 25.96 -58.13
CA VAL A 695 -17.80 24.53 -57.82
C VAL A 695 -16.49 23.96 -57.29
N SER A 696 -15.37 24.64 -57.57
CA SER A 696 -14.04 24.30 -57.08
C SER A 696 -13.92 24.45 -55.56
N PRO A 697 -13.04 23.67 -54.91
CA PRO A 697 -12.82 23.75 -53.47
C PRO A 697 -12.24 25.09 -53.03
N GLN A 698 -12.37 25.38 -51.74
CA GLN A 698 -11.79 26.56 -51.09
C GLN A 698 -10.26 26.57 -51.24
N VAL A 699 -9.67 27.75 -51.45
CA VAL A 699 -8.22 27.92 -51.60
C VAL A 699 -7.62 28.41 -50.28
N VAL A 700 -6.60 27.72 -49.78
CA VAL A 700 -5.92 28.08 -48.52
C VAL A 700 -4.92 29.21 -48.75
N LEU A 701 -5.05 30.30 -47.99
CA LEU A 701 -4.08 31.39 -47.95
C LEU A 701 -2.97 31.14 -46.91
N ILE A 702 -3.35 30.62 -45.75
CA ILE A 702 -2.41 30.29 -44.67
C ILE A 702 -2.96 29.16 -43.80
N THR A 703 -2.04 28.38 -43.24
CA THR A 703 -2.22 27.57 -42.04
C THR A 703 -1.14 28.01 -41.05
N SER A 704 -1.53 28.42 -39.85
CA SER A 704 -0.58 28.93 -38.85
C SER A 704 -0.89 28.35 -37.47
N THR A 705 0.16 27.95 -36.75
CA THR A 705 0.10 27.52 -35.35
C THR A 705 0.38 28.68 -34.38
N ASN A 706 0.76 29.84 -34.89
CA ASN A 706 0.96 31.05 -34.08
C ASN A 706 -0.37 31.74 -33.88
N THR A 707 -0.64 32.28 -32.69
CA THR A 707 -1.86 33.06 -32.47
C THR A 707 -1.76 34.48 -33.01
N VAL A 708 -2.92 35.05 -33.32
CA VAL A 708 -3.05 36.44 -33.74
C VAL A 708 -4.03 37.15 -32.80
N PRO A 709 -3.59 38.21 -32.07
CA PRO A 709 -2.20 38.66 -31.95
C PRO A 709 -1.31 37.63 -31.23
N ALA A 710 0.01 37.83 -31.29
CA ALA A 710 0.94 37.05 -30.47
C ALA A 710 0.58 37.26 -28.98
N ARG A 711 0.25 36.18 -28.26
CA ARG A 711 -0.21 36.25 -26.87
C ARG A 711 0.97 36.50 -25.91
N ALA A 712 0.90 37.56 -25.12
CA ALA A 712 1.63 37.69 -23.85
C ALA A 712 0.68 37.40 -22.68
N LEU A 713 1.22 37.06 -21.50
CA LEU A 713 0.49 36.75 -20.26
C LEU A 713 -0.75 37.66 -20.07
N ALA A 714 -1.93 37.05 -20.08
CA ALA A 714 -3.23 37.61 -19.72
C ALA A 714 -3.68 38.88 -20.47
N LEU A 715 -4.58 38.73 -21.45
CA LEU A 715 -5.39 39.83 -21.97
C LEU A 715 -6.86 39.63 -21.53
N PRO A 716 -7.54 40.64 -20.98
CA PRO A 716 -9.00 40.68 -20.95
C PRO A 716 -9.55 40.63 -22.38
N ALA A 717 -10.68 39.96 -22.59
CA ALA A 717 -11.36 39.85 -23.89
C ALA A 717 -11.59 41.22 -24.57
N GLU A 718 -11.64 42.31 -23.80
CA GLU A 718 -11.84 43.69 -24.24
C GLU A 718 -10.56 44.37 -24.80
N SER A 719 -9.40 43.73 -24.75
CA SER A 719 -8.10 44.33 -25.12
C SER A 719 -7.48 43.79 -26.42
N LEU A 720 -8.22 43.02 -27.22
CA LEU A 720 -7.71 42.46 -28.47
C LEU A 720 -7.47 43.55 -29.51
N ALA A 721 -6.23 44.03 -29.56
CA ALA A 721 -5.68 44.66 -30.74
C ALA A 721 -5.82 43.69 -31.92
N THR A 722 -6.49 44.13 -32.98
CA THR A 722 -6.62 43.37 -34.22
C THR A 722 -5.25 43.23 -34.87
N GLY A 723 -4.91 42.00 -35.30
CA GLY A 723 -3.65 41.68 -35.96
C GLY A 723 -3.83 41.35 -37.44
N THR A 724 -2.72 41.07 -38.13
CA THR A 724 -2.76 40.53 -39.50
C THR A 724 -2.77 39.01 -39.42
N LEU A 725 -3.85 38.39 -39.89
CA LEU A 725 -3.98 36.93 -40.01
C LEU A 725 -3.13 36.40 -41.16
N THR A 726 -3.18 37.07 -42.31
CA THR A 726 -2.30 36.78 -43.46
C THR A 726 -2.34 37.92 -44.48
N PRO A 727 -1.24 38.24 -45.16
CA PRO A 727 -1.28 39.06 -46.37
C PRO A 727 -1.88 38.28 -47.55
N TRP A 728 -2.73 38.92 -48.34
CA TRP A 728 -3.38 38.35 -49.52
C TRP A 728 -3.00 39.14 -50.78
N ASN A 729 -2.15 38.55 -51.61
CA ASN A 729 -1.82 39.10 -52.92
C ASN A 729 -2.98 38.89 -53.89
N LEU A 730 -3.64 39.96 -54.34
CA LEU A 730 -4.83 39.89 -55.18
C LEU A 730 -4.53 39.49 -56.64
N GLN A 731 -3.24 39.48 -57.05
CA GLN A 731 -2.84 38.93 -58.35
C GLN A 731 -3.27 37.47 -58.52
N VAL A 732 -3.40 36.71 -57.42
CA VAL A 732 -3.80 35.30 -57.47
C VAL A 732 -5.22 35.09 -58.03
N LEU A 733 -6.04 36.15 -58.06
CA LEU A 733 -7.41 36.12 -58.57
C LEU A 733 -7.51 36.48 -60.05
N ASP A 734 -6.42 36.97 -60.65
CA ASP A 734 -6.42 37.41 -62.04
C ASP A 734 -6.33 36.23 -63.00
N ALA A 735 -7.31 36.12 -63.91
CA ALA A 735 -7.36 35.04 -64.88
C ALA A 735 -6.20 35.05 -65.89
N ALA A 736 -5.62 36.22 -66.17
CA ALA A 736 -4.56 36.37 -67.15
C ALA A 736 -3.20 35.88 -66.62
N SER A 737 -2.85 36.25 -65.39
CA SER A 737 -1.59 35.86 -64.77
C SER A 737 -1.66 34.54 -64.00
N ASN A 738 -2.80 34.25 -63.33
CA ASN A 738 -3.09 33.05 -62.55
C ASN A 738 -1.85 32.40 -61.89
N PRO A 739 -1.11 33.14 -61.04
CA PRO A 739 0.20 32.70 -60.55
C PRO A 739 0.15 31.41 -59.71
N LEU A 740 -1.02 31.05 -59.16
CA LEU A 740 -1.23 29.85 -58.35
C LEU A 740 -1.88 28.69 -59.13
N GLY A 741 -2.16 28.86 -60.43
CA GLY A 741 -2.81 27.82 -61.23
C GLY A 741 -4.21 27.45 -60.74
N LEU A 742 -4.97 28.42 -60.21
CA LEU A 742 -6.31 28.18 -59.69
C LEU A 742 -7.28 27.78 -60.81
N PRO A 743 -8.33 27.01 -60.48
CA PRO A 743 -9.42 26.71 -61.40
C PRO A 743 -10.06 27.98 -61.98
N ALA A 744 -10.50 27.91 -63.24
CA ALA A 744 -11.04 29.07 -63.95
C ALA A 744 -12.27 29.70 -63.27
N ASP A 745 -13.08 28.89 -62.57
CA ASP A 745 -14.24 29.36 -61.82
C ASP A 745 -13.88 30.10 -60.51
N GLN A 746 -12.60 30.11 -60.10
CA GLN A 746 -12.10 30.91 -58.97
C GLN A 746 -11.47 32.24 -59.40
N LEU A 747 -11.30 32.48 -60.70
CA LEU A 747 -10.60 33.65 -61.24
C LEU A 747 -11.56 34.72 -61.74
N LEU A 748 -11.05 35.94 -61.92
CA LEU A 748 -11.74 37.07 -62.54
C LEU A 748 -11.02 37.48 -63.82
N GLY A 749 -11.75 37.60 -64.93
CA GLY A 749 -11.27 38.29 -66.12
C GLY A 749 -11.10 39.80 -65.87
N PRO A 750 -10.31 40.51 -66.71
CA PRO A 750 -10.17 41.96 -66.58
C PRO A 750 -11.52 42.69 -66.64
N GLY A 751 -11.78 43.55 -65.66
CA GLY A 751 -13.04 44.30 -65.49
C GLY A 751 -14.17 43.50 -64.83
N GLU A 752 -14.01 42.20 -64.58
CA GLU A 752 -15.04 41.39 -63.91
C GLU A 752 -15.11 41.68 -62.42
N ALA A 753 -16.31 41.55 -61.86
CA ALA A 753 -16.59 41.72 -60.44
C ALA A 753 -17.31 40.48 -59.89
N CYS A 754 -16.87 39.99 -58.73
CA CYS A 754 -17.57 38.92 -58.03
C CYS A 754 -17.37 39.03 -56.51
N VAL A 755 -18.25 38.39 -55.74
CA VAL A 755 -18.08 38.26 -54.30
C VAL A 755 -17.20 37.06 -54.02
N TYR A 756 -16.22 37.24 -53.15
CA TYR A 756 -15.41 36.19 -52.56
C TYR A 756 -15.73 36.10 -51.07
N ASN A 757 -15.88 34.88 -50.57
CA ASN A 757 -15.94 34.63 -49.14
C ASN A 757 -14.54 34.32 -48.65
N VAL A 758 -14.03 35.15 -47.74
CA VAL A 758 -12.84 34.81 -46.94
C VAL A 758 -13.32 34.10 -45.68
N ILE A 759 -12.70 32.97 -45.39
CA ILE A 759 -13.16 32.01 -44.38
C ILE A 759 -12.03 31.85 -43.37
N LEU A 760 -12.32 32.06 -42.09
CA LEU A 760 -11.41 31.79 -40.99
C LEU A 760 -11.96 30.64 -40.14
N GLU A 761 -11.07 29.72 -39.80
CA GLU A 761 -11.32 28.60 -38.91
C GLU A 761 -10.15 28.48 -37.93
N ALA A 762 -10.44 28.22 -36.65
CA ALA A 762 -9.44 28.09 -35.59
C ALA A 762 -9.77 26.89 -34.69
N HIS A 763 -8.73 26.22 -34.22
CA HIS A 763 -8.78 24.97 -33.46
C HIS A 763 -7.79 25.00 -32.29
N ASP A 764 -8.14 24.34 -31.21
CA ASP A 764 -7.20 23.95 -30.15
C ASP A 764 -7.01 22.41 -30.13
N LYS A 765 -6.34 21.88 -29.10
CA LYS A 765 -6.08 20.44 -28.92
C LYS A 765 -6.98 19.75 -27.90
N THR A 766 -7.91 20.47 -27.28
CA THR A 766 -8.89 19.96 -26.34
C THR A 766 -9.84 19.01 -27.02
N ILE A 767 -10.04 17.85 -26.40
CA ILE A 767 -11.05 16.88 -26.83
C ILE A 767 -12.34 17.17 -26.07
N VAL A 768 -13.36 17.63 -26.79
CA VAL A 768 -14.71 17.90 -26.27
C VAL A 768 -15.69 16.84 -26.72
N ASP A 769 -16.67 16.54 -25.87
CA ASP A 769 -17.74 15.57 -26.14
C ASP A 769 -17.21 14.20 -26.62
N GLU A 770 -16.08 13.79 -26.01
CA GLU A 770 -15.31 12.56 -26.25
C GLU A 770 -14.75 12.35 -27.65
N SER A 771 -15.15 13.12 -28.66
CA SER A 771 -14.89 12.78 -30.07
C SER A 771 -14.60 13.96 -30.96
N HIS A 772 -14.78 15.19 -30.47
CA HIS A 772 -14.59 16.40 -31.25
C HIS A 772 -13.35 17.14 -30.75
N VAL A 773 -12.59 17.67 -31.70
CA VAL A 773 -11.62 18.71 -31.38
C VAL A 773 -12.40 19.99 -31.10
N HIS A 774 -12.03 20.69 -30.04
CA HIS A 774 -12.64 21.97 -29.73
C HIS A 774 -12.31 22.96 -30.85
N ASN A 775 -13.38 23.46 -31.47
CA ASN A 775 -13.30 24.41 -32.57
C ASN A 775 -13.80 25.75 -32.05
N GLY A 776 -13.35 26.84 -32.67
CA GLY A 776 -13.93 28.16 -32.42
C GLY A 776 -15.40 28.26 -32.83
N PRO A 777 -15.95 29.46 -33.03
CA PRO A 777 -17.38 29.70 -33.33
C PRO A 777 -17.89 29.13 -34.68
N GLY A 778 -17.23 28.10 -35.22
CA GLY A 778 -17.43 27.53 -36.54
C GLY A 778 -16.69 28.34 -37.60
N TRP A 779 -17.21 28.29 -38.83
CA TRP A 779 -16.65 29.08 -39.94
C TRP A 779 -17.01 30.54 -39.78
N VAL A 780 -15.99 31.38 -39.62
CA VAL A 780 -16.15 32.83 -39.72
C VAL A 780 -16.08 33.23 -41.19
N LEU A 781 -17.19 33.73 -41.74
CA LEU A 781 -17.30 34.14 -43.13
C LEU A 781 -17.26 35.66 -43.26
N PHE A 782 -16.36 36.16 -44.11
CA PHE A 782 -16.27 37.57 -44.49
C PHE A 782 -16.45 37.72 -46.01
N PRO A 783 -17.65 38.07 -46.49
CA PRO A 783 -17.89 38.31 -47.91
C PRO A 783 -17.29 39.65 -48.35
N ILE A 784 -16.62 39.66 -49.50
CA ILE A 784 -16.07 40.88 -50.10
C ILE A 784 -16.24 40.88 -51.62
N LYS A 785 -16.72 41.99 -52.19
CA LYS A 785 -16.80 42.17 -53.63
C LYS A 785 -15.45 42.64 -54.17
N ILE A 786 -14.88 41.87 -55.10
CA ILE A 786 -13.59 42.13 -55.73
C ILE A 786 -13.80 42.41 -57.21
N ILE A 787 -13.16 43.45 -57.73
CA ILE A 787 -13.15 43.84 -59.14
C ILE A 787 -11.72 43.68 -59.67
N ASN A 788 -11.55 42.90 -60.75
CA ASN A 788 -10.23 42.73 -61.34
C ASN A 788 -9.87 43.92 -62.25
N GLY A 789 -9.03 44.83 -61.76
CA GLY A 789 -8.62 46.03 -62.49
C GLY A 789 -8.07 47.11 -61.57
N PRO A 790 -7.63 48.25 -62.15
CA PRO A 790 -7.14 49.40 -61.40
C PRO A 790 -8.27 50.12 -60.66
N GLU A 791 -7.92 50.70 -59.51
CA GLU A 791 -8.80 51.62 -58.80
C GLU A 791 -9.15 52.83 -59.68
N PRO A 792 -10.40 53.33 -59.62
CA PRO A 792 -10.76 54.57 -60.27
C PRO A 792 -9.97 55.74 -59.66
N LEU A 793 -9.58 56.70 -60.52
CA LEU A 793 -8.86 57.92 -60.14
C LEU A 793 -9.69 58.88 -59.29
#